data_AF-A0A816BWW3-F1
#
_entry.id   AF-A0A816BWW3-F1
#
_cell.length_a   1.000
_cell.length_b   1.000
_cell.length_c   1.000
_cell.angle_alpha   90.00
_cell.angle_beta   90.00
_cell.angle_gamma   90.00
#
_symmetry.space_group_name_H-M   'P 1'
#
loop_
_entity.id
_entity.type
_entity.pdbx_description
1 polymer ?
#
loop_
_entity_poly.entity_id
_entity_poly.type
_entity_poly.pdbx_seq_one_letter_code
_entity_poly.pdbx_strand_id
1 'polypeptide(L)'
;MNLDVSLVRSFAVPVPSGGHHHHHHQVSSSNLTGTYQKLLQRRQDLCNSAKRSSEITTTFEQTVTFIDQLKRNQHRTATDINHIPHENNNDKKTLTPQQLSFQLNLKLDHLIRTRVIERNRVISRANTLPRSPMKSKITPTITPRENLNRTILSDISLLRQKNVVSSSTTTSNTTMLKDDLADKESFEDNDEICEELGEEENINFMQQQAAMDKDPFEMEDEEYEAELEEESLRSSESDLDTDNSFSLDPALLLSDKTRRVGNTEVRSGLIPSLFTNVPPTVRFCTENQRIEPLPLPLRKMLKWKMSTITPNVVKNAVTRSGFRLISGDEGNDWLGTWSRHMKPICFKAIREYQKVNHFPGSFQIGRKDRLWRNLSHMQAVHSRREFDFVPQTFVLPADLLLFKRVFEELTDTKESKWIIKPPASARGQGIRVISKMEHVPKKRPVIVQKYIANPYLINGHKFDLRLYVYVTSHDPLRIYLFDDGLTRFASRKYSSSVKSLSDRFMHLTNYSINRYNSEYKTNNDSGACTGHKWSLKALWTYLKKRDLDVADIMEKIKDLIVKTIISADAYINVLTKANVRRKFSVHELFGFDVILDEQCKPYIVEVNISPSLHSNSPLDISVKGAMIADLLNLSGFMIPDRRDILYEGSARRKPKLPKCLIFDRRVLPQGLSTDEKLKHQHFAQRYHDEQSRRNILDVLTPDDLRILIESEDEYSRRGSFERIFPTNQTRKYLKYFETPRYYNLLLNEWISKYSRMEERGVALLNTYCKKGIHLQHPATDQNHMWTQYQKLQGHLSHRDNDNTNGS
;
A
#
# COMPACT_ATOMS: atom_id res chain seq x y z
N MET A 1 -22.52 32.32 32.03
CA MET A 1 -23.71 33.13 32.35
C MET A 1 -24.94 32.42 31.81
N ASN A 2 -25.79 31.99 32.74
CA ASN A 2 -27.20 31.57 32.68
C ASN A 2 -27.81 31.04 31.37
N LEU A 3 -28.30 29.80 31.43
CA LEU A 3 -29.69 29.49 31.08
C LEU A 3 -30.19 28.28 31.90
N ASP A 4 -31.46 28.38 32.25
CA ASP A 4 -32.07 27.98 33.51
C ASP A 4 -32.79 26.62 33.42
N VAL A 5 -32.90 25.95 34.58
CA VAL A 5 -33.53 24.66 34.79
C VAL A 5 -34.98 24.89 35.19
N SER A 6 -35.94 24.72 34.29
CA SER A 6 -37.34 24.48 34.68
C SER A 6 -38.13 23.77 33.58
N LEU A 7 -38.55 22.53 33.84
CA LEU A 7 -39.91 21.99 33.57
C LEU A 7 -39.93 20.49 33.91
N VAL A 8 -40.18 20.19 35.19
CA VAL A 8 -40.74 18.91 35.63
C VAL A 8 -42.01 19.24 36.38
N ARG A 9 -43.17 19.04 35.73
CA ARG A 9 -44.50 18.73 36.30
C ARG A 9 -45.59 19.09 35.30
N SER A 10 -46.25 18.07 34.75
CA SER A 10 -47.71 17.97 34.60
C SER A 10 -48.02 16.90 33.56
N PHE A 11 -48.61 15.79 33.99
CA PHE A 11 -49.76 15.15 33.31
C PHE A 11 -50.33 14.08 34.25
N ALA A 12 -51.39 14.46 34.95
CA ALA A 12 -52.34 13.56 35.59
C ALA A 12 -53.73 14.05 35.18
N VAL A 13 -54.52 13.23 34.49
CA VAL A 13 -55.99 13.29 34.42
C VAL A 13 -56.53 11.90 33.99
N PRO A 14 -57.83 11.55 34.14
CA PRO A 14 -58.33 10.73 35.25
C PRO A 14 -59.08 9.46 34.77
N VAL A 15 -59.54 8.68 35.75
CA VAL A 15 -60.41 7.50 35.65
C VAL A 15 -61.84 7.89 35.22
N PRO A 16 -62.54 7.02 34.46
CA PRO A 16 -63.97 6.81 34.65
C PRO A 16 -64.32 5.35 35.01
N SER A 17 -65.34 5.25 35.86
CA SER A 17 -65.92 4.05 36.47
C SER A 17 -67.08 3.46 35.65
N GLY A 18 -67.18 2.12 35.64
CA GLY A 18 -68.47 1.40 35.67
C GLY A 18 -68.78 0.41 34.53
N GLY A 19 -69.06 -0.86 34.88
CA GLY A 19 -70.02 -1.72 34.14
C GLY A 19 -69.59 -3.15 33.75
N HIS A 20 -69.95 -4.12 34.60
CA HIS A 20 -70.08 -5.59 34.47
C HIS A 20 -69.89 -6.34 33.12
N HIS A 21 -69.14 -7.45 33.13
CA HIS A 21 -69.66 -8.84 33.22
C HIS A 21 -68.55 -9.93 33.26
N HIS A 22 -68.90 -11.08 33.81
CA HIS A 22 -68.09 -12.28 34.07
C HIS A 22 -67.47 -12.93 32.83
N HIS A 23 -66.22 -13.43 32.94
CA HIS A 23 -65.92 -14.87 32.86
C HIS A 23 -64.46 -15.19 33.23
N HIS A 24 -64.30 -16.32 33.92
CA HIS A 24 -63.07 -16.98 34.32
C HIS A 24 -62.06 -17.17 33.17
N HIS A 25 -60.77 -16.90 33.43
CA HIS A 25 -59.69 -17.84 33.11
C HIS A 25 -58.41 -17.53 33.91
N GLN A 26 -57.93 -18.53 34.65
CA GLN A 26 -56.60 -18.56 35.26
C GLN A 26 -55.51 -18.48 34.19
N VAL A 27 -54.55 -17.55 34.31
CA VAL A 27 -53.19 -17.72 33.78
C VAL A 27 -52.17 -17.05 34.73
N SER A 28 -51.06 -17.72 34.90
CA SER A 28 -49.99 -17.62 35.89
C SER A 28 -49.21 -16.29 35.98
N SER A 29 -48.88 -15.92 37.22
CA SER A 29 -47.90 -14.91 37.61
C SER A 29 -46.47 -15.45 37.50
N SER A 30 -45.78 -15.23 36.39
CA SER A 30 -44.32 -15.48 36.31
C SER A 30 -43.52 -14.61 35.33
N ASN A 31 -44.10 -13.59 34.67
CA ASN A 31 -43.41 -12.82 33.62
C ASN A 31 -43.16 -11.33 33.93
N LEU A 32 -43.41 -10.85 35.15
CA LEU A 32 -43.24 -9.43 35.50
C LEU A 32 -41.89 -9.06 36.14
N THR A 33 -41.11 -10.04 36.63
CA THR A 33 -39.80 -9.79 37.27
C THR A 33 -38.67 -9.60 36.26
N GLY A 34 -38.68 -10.32 35.13
CA GLY A 34 -37.62 -10.26 34.12
C GLY A 34 -37.61 -8.97 33.29
N THR A 35 -38.78 -8.37 33.07
CA THR A 35 -38.92 -7.14 32.26
C THR A 35 -38.47 -5.91 33.05
N TYR A 36 -38.75 -5.88 34.36
CA TYR A 36 -38.32 -4.81 35.26
C TYR A 36 -36.80 -4.81 35.49
N GLN A 37 -36.19 -6.00 35.64
CA GLN A 37 -34.73 -6.14 35.73
C GLN A 37 -34.01 -5.72 34.43
N LYS A 38 -34.57 -6.03 33.26
CA LYS A 38 -34.02 -5.58 31.97
C LYS A 38 -34.09 -4.05 31.79
N LEU A 39 -35.13 -3.39 32.30
CA LEU A 39 -35.26 -1.93 32.28
C LEU A 39 -34.28 -1.25 33.24
N LEU A 40 -34.05 -1.82 34.44
CA LEU A 40 -33.03 -1.36 35.38
C LEU A 40 -31.61 -1.50 34.80
N GLN A 41 -31.30 -2.63 34.16
CA GLN A 41 -30.01 -2.84 33.50
C GLN A 41 -29.79 -1.81 32.37
N ARG A 42 -30.81 -1.56 31.56
CA ARG A 42 -30.75 -0.59 30.46
C ARG A 42 -30.58 0.85 30.95
N ARG A 43 -31.18 1.21 32.08
CA ARG A 43 -30.98 2.52 32.74
C ARG A 43 -29.55 2.65 33.29
N GLN A 44 -29.00 1.58 33.86
CA GLN A 44 -27.62 1.52 34.34
C GLN A 44 -26.62 1.69 33.18
N ASP A 45 -26.86 1.02 32.05
CA ASP A 45 -26.01 1.08 30.86
C ASP A 45 -26.03 2.48 30.21
N LEU A 46 -27.19 3.15 30.20
CA LEU A 46 -27.31 4.53 29.72
C LEU A 46 -26.62 5.53 30.65
N CYS A 47 -26.71 5.36 31.98
CA CYS A 47 -25.95 6.17 32.93
C CYS A 47 -24.44 5.96 32.80
N ASN A 48 -23.99 4.73 32.57
CA ASN A 48 -22.58 4.41 32.34
C ASN A 48 -22.07 4.98 31.01
N SER A 49 -22.91 4.99 29.95
CA SER A 49 -22.58 5.63 28.68
C SER A 49 -22.49 7.16 28.81
N ALA A 50 -23.39 7.78 29.57
CA ALA A 50 -23.35 9.23 29.83
C ALA A 50 -22.14 9.63 30.67
N LYS A 51 -21.79 8.85 31.71
CA LYS A 51 -20.55 9.05 32.49
C LYS A 51 -19.31 8.92 31.61
N ARG A 52 -19.24 7.92 30.73
CA ARG A 52 -18.12 7.74 29.78
C ARG A 52 -18.01 8.87 28.75
N SER A 53 -19.14 9.40 28.26
CA SER A 53 -19.11 10.60 27.41
C SER A 53 -18.59 11.82 28.18
N SER A 54 -18.96 11.99 29.45
CA SER A 54 -18.42 13.08 30.27
C SER A 54 -16.91 12.93 30.55
N GLU A 55 -16.43 11.69 30.76
CA GLU A 55 -15.00 11.38 30.93
C GLU A 55 -14.20 11.66 29.65
N ILE A 56 -14.76 11.36 28.48
CA ILE A 56 -14.15 11.65 27.17
C ILE A 56 -14.06 13.17 26.94
N THR A 57 -15.11 13.93 27.24
CA THR A 57 -15.10 15.40 27.14
C THR A 57 -14.13 16.03 28.13
N THR A 58 -14.08 15.54 29.36
CA THR A 58 -13.13 16.00 30.39
C THR A 58 -11.67 15.73 29.97
N THR A 59 -11.41 14.56 29.37
CA THR A 59 -10.08 14.20 28.86
C THR A 59 -9.68 15.07 27.65
N PHE A 60 -10.64 15.45 26.81
CA PHE A 60 -10.43 16.36 25.68
C PHE A 60 -10.07 17.78 26.17
N GLU A 61 -10.83 18.34 27.10
CA GLU A 61 -10.56 19.67 27.68
C GLU A 61 -9.22 19.70 28.42
N GLN A 62 -8.88 18.64 29.17
CA GLN A 62 -7.58 18.52 29.82
C GLN A 62 -6.42 18.43 28.82
N THR A 63 -6.61 17.74 27.69
CA THR A 63 -5.59 17.61 26.64
C THR A 63 -5.38 18.95 25.92
N VAL A 64 -6.45 19.67 25.59
CA VAL A 64 -6.37 21.01 24.99
C VAL A 64 -5.69 22.01 25.94
N THR A 65 -6.08 22.00 27.22
CA THR A 65 -5.48 22.86 28.25
C THR A 65 -3.99 22.57 28.46
N PHE A 66 -3.60 21.29 28.43
CA PHE A 66 -2.20 20.89 28.55
C PHE A 66 -1.36 21.30 27.33
N ILE A 67 -1.92 21.18 26.11
CA ILE A 67 -1.29 21.65 24.88
C ILE A 67 -1.09 23.18 24.92
N ASP A 68 -2.09 23.92 25.39
CA ASP A 68 -2.00 25.37 25.56
C ASP A 68 -0.98 25.80 26.62
N GLN A 69 -0.87 25.06 27.73
CA GLN A 69 0.16 25.30 28.75
C GLN A 69 1.57 25.03 28.19
N LEU A 70 1.74 23.99 27.37
CA LEU A 70 3.02 23.69 26.72
C LEU A 70 3.42 24.77 25.69
N LYS A 71 2.47 25.26 24.89
CA LYS A 71 2.70 26.39 23.96
C LYS A 71 3.07 27.68 24.69
N ARG A 72 2.41 27.98 25.81
CA ARG A 72 2.74 29.14 26.67
C ARG A 72 4.12 29.02 27.32
N ASN A 73 4.51 27.82 27.75
CA ASN A 73 5.83 27.58 28.34
C ASN A 73 6.96 27.66 27.28
N GLN A 74 6.71 27.25 26.03
CA GLN A 74 7.65 27.46 24.92
C GLN A 74 7.91 28.96 24.65
N HIS A 75 6.87 29.79 24.68
CA HIS A 75 7.02 31.25 24.50
C HIS A 75 7.78 31.92 25.66
N ARG A 76 7.63 31.44 26.90
CA ARG A 76 8.41 31.92 28.06
C ARG A 76 9.90 31.52 27.97
N THR A 77 10.21 30.28 27.59
CA THR A 77 11.61 29.87 27.39
C THR A 77 12.30 30.57 26.22
N ALA A 78 11.55 31.08 25.24
CA ALA A 78 12.11 31.85 24.13
C ALA A 78 12.39 33.32 24.50
N THR A 79 11.74 33.85 25.53
CA THR A 79 11.90 35.24 26.01
C THR A 79 13.01 35.39 27.06
N ASP A 80 13.29 34.34 27.85
CA ASP A 80 14.34 34.36 28.89
C ASP A 80 15.78 34.08 28.38
N ILE A 81 15.98 33.82 27.08
CA ILE A 81 17.32 33.53 26.51
C ILE A 81 18.12 34.82 26.18
N ASN A 82 17.51 36.01 26.29
CA ASN A 82 18.18 37.28 26.01
C ASN A 82 18.93 37.91 27.21
N HIS A 83 18.99 37.24 28.37
CA HIS A 83 19.75 37.74 29.54
C HIS A 83 20.50 36.61 30.25
N ILE A 84 21.69 36.26 29.74
CA ILE A 84 22.71 35.53 30.52
C ILE A 84 24.07 36.18 30.25
N PRO A 85 24.83 36.65 31.27
CA PRO A 85 26.16 37.19 31.08
C PRO A 85 27.18 36.08 30.79
N HIS A 86 28.17 36.41 29.95
CA HIS A 86 29.28 35.53 29.59
C HIS A 86 30.21 35.24 30.78
N GLU A 87 30.37 33.96 31.14
CA GLU A 87 31.56 33.46 31.84
C GLU A 87 32.04 32.11 31.27
N ASN A 88 33.37 31.98 31.20
CA ASN A 88 34.15 30.91 30.58
C ASN A 88 34.05 29.57 31.33
N ASN A 89 33.85 28.45 30.63
CA ASN A 89 34.71 27.25 30.75
C ASN A 89 34.40 26.13 29.73
N ASN A 90 35.43 25.33 29.45
CA ASN A 90 35.59 24.35 28.38
C ASN A 90 34.74 23.06 28.45
N ASP A 91 34.56 22.47 27.27
CA ASP A 91 34.29 21.04 26.97
C ASP A 91 32.96 20.40 27.42
N LYS A 92 31.84 20.93 26.89
CA LYS A 92 30.68 20.12 26.43
C LYS A 92 30.11 20.78 25.18
N LYS A 93 29.89 20.02 24.08
CA LYS A 93 29.17 20.54 22.89
C LYS A 93 27.74 20.93 23.29
N THR A 94 27.54 22.19 23.64
CA THR A 94 26.23 22.80 23.85
C THR A 94 25.51 22.90 22.51
N LEU A 95 24.35 22.22 22.42
CA LEU A 95 23.46 22.31 21.27
C LEU A 95 23.05 23.78 21.08
N THR A 96 23.04 24.25 19.83
CA THR A 96 22.59 25.62 19.56
C THR A 96 21.11 25.76 19.92
N PRO A 97 20.61 26.96 20.28
CA PRO A 97 19.19 27.18 20.57
C PRO A 97 18.24 26.67 19.45
N GLN A 98 18.71 26.69 18.21
CA GLN A 98 17.99 26.13 17.04
C GLN A 98 17.94 24.60 17.04
N GLN A 99 19.03 23.92 17.45
CA GLN A 99 19.05 22.47 17.59
C GLN A 99 18.17 22.00 18.77
N LEU A 100 18.12 22.79 19.85
CA LEU A 100 17.26 22.53 21.00
C LEU A 100 15.78 22.71 20.63
N SER A 101 15.43 23.81 19.94
CA SER A 101 14.06 24.07 19.46
C SER A 101 13.59 23.00 18.47
N PHE A 102 14.46 22.57 17.55
CA PHE A 102 14.14 21.49 16.60
C PHE A 102 13.92 20.14 17.31
N GLN A 103 14.77 19.79 18.29
CA GLN A 103 14.56 18.57 19.09
C GLN A 103 13.30 18.64 19.96
N LEU A 104 12.97 19.81 20.50
CA LEU A 104 11.75 20.02 21.29
C LEU A 104 10.49 19.89 20.43
N ASN A 105 10.51 20.44 19.21
CA ASN A 105 9.38 20.31 18.27
C ASN A 105 9.20 18.86 17.80
N LEU A 106 10.29 18.12 17.58
CA LEU A 106 10.22 16.68 17.26
C LEU A 106 9.69 15.84 18.44
N LYS A 107 10.09 16.15 19.68
CA LYS A 107 9.55 15.49 20.87
C LYS A 107 8.07 15.82 21.08
N LEU A 108 7.66 17.05 20.81
CA LEU A 108 6.26 17.48 20.91
C LEU A 108 5.38 16.77 19.87
N ASP A 109 5.83 16.68 18.62
CA ASP A 109 5.14 15.95 17.55
C ASP A 109 5.03 14.44 17.88
N HIS A 110 6.09 13.83 18.41
CA HIS A 110 6.04 12.45 18.90
C HIS A 110 5.01 12.27 20.04
N LEU A 111 4.94 13.21 20.99
CA LEU A 111 4.01 13.14 22.12
C LEU A 111 2.54 13.26 21.66
N ILE A 112 2.27 14.18 20.74
CA ILE A 112 0.96 14.38 20.11
C ILE A 112 0.55 13.10 19.39
N ARG A 113 1.42 12.53 18.55
CA ARG A 113 1.17 11.27 17.84
C ARG A 113 0.88 10.11 18.78
N THR A 114 1.63 9.99 19.88
CA THR A 114 1.42 8.93 20.89
C THR A 114 0.04 9.04 21.53
N ARG A 115 -0.40 10.25 21.88
CA ARG A 115 -1.71 10.51 22.47
C ARG A 115 -2.87 10.31 21.48
N VAL A 116 -2.69 10.64 20.20
CA VAL A 116 -3.67 10.34 19.14
C VAL A 116 -3.82 8.83 18.93
N ILE A 117 -2.72 8.07 18.98
CA ILE A 117 -2.74 6.61 18.90
C ILE A 117 -3.48 6.00 20.11
N GLU A 118 -3.25 6.52 21.32
CA GLU A 118 -4.00 6.10 22.52
C GLU A 118 -5.50 6.38 22.38
N ARG A 119 -5.88 7.58 21.92
CA ARG A 119 -7.28 7.93 21.61
C ARG A 119 -7.91 6.93 20.64
N ASN A 120 -7.22 6.59 19.56
CA ASN A 120 -7.73 5.65 18.56
C ASN A 120 -7.85 4.21 19.09
N ARG A 121 -6.99 3.82 20.04
CA ARG A 121 -7.11 2.52 20.76
C ARG A 121 -8.31 2.48 21.70
N VAL A 122 -8.64 3.60 22.36
CA VAL A 122 -9.83 3.70 23.22
C VAL A 122 -11.10 3.63 22.37
N ILE A 123 -11.13 4.32 21.23
CA ILE A 123 -12.25 4.30 20.27
C ILE A 123 -12.44 2.89 19.66
N SER A 124 -11.35 2.18 19.34
CA SER A 124 -11.47 0.82 18.78
C SER A 124 -11.95 -0.22 19.82
N ARG A 125 -11.58 -0.05 21.09
CA ARG A 125 -12.11 -0.87 22.20
C ARG A 125 -13.61 -0.61 22.44
N ALA A 126 -14.09 0.61 22.26
CA ALA A 126 -15.53 0.91 22.36
C ALA A 126 -16.36 0.23 21.26
N ASN A 127 -15.77 0.02 20.08
CA ASN A 127 -16.44 -0.58 18.90
C ASN A 127 -16.39 -2.12 18.84
N THR A 128 -15.83 -2.80 19.85
CA THR A 128 -15.66 -4.27 19.88
C THR A 128 -16.61 -5.01 20.83
N LEU A 129 -17.60 -4.33 21.42
CA LEU A 129 -18.67 -5.00 22.18
C LEU A 129 -19.76 -5.55 21.23
N PRO A 130 -20.19 -6.82 21.40
CA PRO A 130 -21.12 -7.46 20.48
C PRO A 130 -22.53 -6.86 20.58
N ARG A 131 -23.06 -6.34 19.47
CA ARG A 131 -24.50 -6.08 19.32
C ARG A 131 -25.19 -7.40 18.96
N SER A 132 -26.07 -7.92 19.83
CA SER A 132 -26.85 -9.12 19.53
C SER A 132 -27.92 -8.84 18.46
N PRO A 133 -28.14 -9.74 17.49
CA PRO A 133 -29.23 -9.58 16.52
C PRO A 133 -30.51 -10.23 17.06
N MET A 134 -31.62 -9.49 17.09
CA MET A 134 -32.94 -10.09 17.18
C MET A 134 -33.81 -9.63 16.01
N LYS A 135 -34.20 -10.59 15.16
CA LYS A 135 -35.30 -10.47 14.21
C LYS A 135 -36.61 -10.50 15.01
N SER A 136 -37.47 -9.51 14.84
CA SER A 136 -38.92 -9.74 14.96
C SER A 136 -39.66 -8.81 14.00
N LYS A 137 -40.51 -9.44 13.17
CA LYS A 137 -41.61 -8.79 12.45
C LYS A 137 -42.59 -8.30 13.50
N ILE A 138 -42.87 -6.99 13.52
CA ILE A 138 -44.17 -6.37 13.82
C ILE A 138 -44.11 -5.00 13.11
N THR A 139 -44.93 -4.83 12.09
CA THR A 139 -45.28 -3.54 11.52
C THR A 139 -46.23 -2.84 12.49
N PRO A 140 -46.03 -1.54 12.74
CA PRO A 140 -47.14 -0.64 12.44
C PRO A 140 -46.67 0.58 11.65
N THR A 141 -47.52 0.92 10.69
CA THR A 141 -47.56 2.08 9.82
C THR A 141 -47.33 3.40 10.56
N ILE A 142 -46.21 4.08 10.29
CA ILE A 142 -46.09 5.55 10.31
C ILE A 142 -45.21 5.94 9.11
N THR A 143 -45.77 6.79 8.26
CA THR A 143 -45.23 7.33 7.01
C THR A 143 -44.03 8.28 7.20
N PRO A 144 -43.28 8.61 6.11
CA PRO A 144 -41.85 8.90 6.16
C PRO A 144 -41.46 10.24 6.79
N ARG A 145 -40.33 10.21 7.50
CA ARG A 145 -39.60 11.39 8.01
C ARG A 145 -38.79 12.06 6.89
N GLU A 146 -39.43 12.38 5.78
CA GLU A 146 -39.00 13.40 4.83
C GLU A 146 -39.53 14.74 5.33
N ASN A 147 -38.88 15.37 6.32
CA ASN A 147 -39.10 16.80 6.64
C ASN A 147 -38.15 17.38 7.71
N LEU A 148 -36.90 16.88 7.80
CA LEU A 148 -35.87 17.55 8.64
C LEU A 148 -34.61 17.97 7.85
N ASN A 149 -34.52 17.64 6.57
CA ASN A 149 -33.44 18.11 5.68
C ASN A 149 -33.90 19.17 4.67
N ARG A 150 -35.16 19.66 4.76
CA ARG A 150 -35.70 20.70 3.87
C ARG A 150 -35.68 22.12 4.44
N THR A 151 -35.35 22.30 5.72
CA THR A 151 -35.29 23.63 6.35
C THR A 151 -33.86 24.14 6.56
N ILE A 152 -32.84 23.33 6.27
CA ILE A 152 -31.41 23.73 6.35
C ILE A 152 -30.82 23.98 4.95
N LEU A 153 -31.49 23.50 3.89
CA LEU A 153 -31.08 23.70 2.49
C LEU A 153 -31.86 24.82 1.77
N SER A 154 -32.83 25.46 2.44
CA SER A 154 -33.54 26.65 1.92
C SER A 154 -32.85 27.98 2.26
N ASP A 155 -31.95 28.00 3.24
CA ASP A 155 -31.28 29.22 3.69
C ASP A 155 -29.88 29.41 3.07
N ILE A 156 -29.40 28.42 2.31
CA ILE A 156 -28.12 28.47 1.57
C ILE A 156 -28.33 28.78 0.07
N SER A 157 -29.57 28.65 -0.44
CA SER A 157 -29.91 28.97 -1.84
C SER A 157 -30.33 30.43 -2.07
N LEU A 158 -30.49 31.24 -1.02
CA LEU A 158 -30.86 32.67 -1.10
C LEU A 158 -29.66 33.64 -1.08
N LEU A 159 -28.42 33.14 -1.06
CA LEU A 159 -27.18 33.94 -1.19
C LEU A 159 -26.34 33.61 -2.44
N ARG A 160 -26.88 32.85 -3.39
CA ARG A 160 -26.21 32.53 -4.68
C ARG A 160 -27.00 32.91 -5.94
N GLN A 161 -28.04 33.73 -5.81
CA GLN A 161 -28.73 34.34 -6.94
C GLN A 161 -28.85 35.85 -6.76
N LYS A 162 -27.75 36.54 -7.00
CA LYS A 162 -27.70 37.90 -7.56
C LYS A 162 -26.29 38.10 -8.11
N ASN A 163 -26.09 37.63 -9.34
CA ASN A 163 -25.19 38.15 -10.36
C ASN A 163 -24.99 37.05 -11.40
N VAL A 164 -25.65 37.22 -12.55
CA VAL A 164 -25.21 36.88 -13.93
C VAL A 164 -26.47 36.85 -14.80
N VAL A 165 -26.75 37.98 -15.46
CA VAL A 165 -27.23 38.16 -16.84
C VAL A 165 -26.81 39.62 -17.13
N SER A 166 -26.03 40.03 -18.12
CA SER A 166 -25.85 39.75 -19.56
C SER A 166 -24.47 40.35 -19.93
N SER A 167 -23.80 40.17 -21.07
CA SER A 167 -24.05 39.64 -22.41
C SER A 167 -22.69 39.64 -23.11
N SER A 168 -22.53 38.86 -24.18
CA SER A 168 -21.41 38.97 -25.10
C SER A 168 -21.49 40.24 -25.98
N THR A 169 -20.31 40.58 -26.53
CA THR A 169 -20.00 41.33 -27.77
C THR A 169 -19.77 42.86 -27.75
N THR A 170 -18.52 43.17 -28.16
CA THR A 170 -18.02 44.27 -29.04
C THR A 170 -17.39 45.56 -28.45
N THR A 171 -16.10 45.71 -28.76
CA THR A 171 -15.33 46.92 -29.18
C THR A 171 -15.05 48.11 -28.24
N SER A 172 -13.74 48.36 -28.12
CA SER A 172 -13.04 49.67 -28.24
C SER A 172 -12.90 50.60 -27.02
N ASN A 173 -11.61 50.90 -26.77
CA ASN A 173 -11.03 52.23 -26.48
C ASN A 173 -11.18 52.92 -25.11
N THR A 174 -10.02 53.01 -24.43
CA THR A 174 -9.35 54.25 -23.99
C THR A 174 -9.61 54.82 -22.57
N THR A 175 -8.47 55.11 -21.91
CA THR A 175 -8.16 56.15 -20.90
C THR A 175 -8.59 56.05 -19.42
N MET A 176 -7.56 55.88 -18.56
CA MET A 176 -7.02 56.82 -17.55
C MET A 176 -7.77 57.19 -16.24
N LEU A 177 -6.92 57.31 -15.19
CA LEU A 177 -7.06 57.95 -13.85
C LEU A 177 -7.85 57.16 -12.79
N LYS A 178 -7.57 57.23 -11.48
CA LYS A 178 -6.41 57.47 -10.59
C LYS A 178 -6.99 57.45 -9.15
N ASP A 179 -6.14 57.14 -8.17
CA ASP A 179 -6.19 57.54 -6.75
C ASP A 179 -7.07 56.78 -5.70
N ASP A 180 -6.34 56.05 -4.85
CA ASP A 180 -6.11 56.22 -3.40
C ASP A 180 -7.13 55.87 -2.27
N LEU A 181 -6.49 55.44 -1.16
CA LEU A 181 -6.89 55.25 0.25
C LEU A 181 -7.34 53.82 0.64
N ALA A 182 -6.54 52.98 1.31
CA ALA A 182 -5.85 53.03 2.62
C ALA A 182 -6.67 52.45 3.79
N ASP A 183 -6.06 51.43 4.42
CA ASP A 183 -6.06 51.04 5.83
C ASP A 183 -7.08 50.05 6.47
N LYS A 184 -6.42 48.99 7.03
CA LYS A 184 -6.60 48.30 8.32
C LYS A 184 -7.43 47.01 8.46
N GLU A 185 -6.65 45.93 8.57
CA GLU A 185 -6.61 44.88 9.62
C GLU A 185 -7.90 44.27 10.18
N SER A 186 -8.06 42.96 9.96
CA SER A 186 -8.16 41.96 11.06
C SER A 186 -8.02 40.53 10.49
N PHE A 187 -6.98 39.83 10.93
CA PHE A 187 -6.74 38.40 10.72
C PHE A 187 -7.58 37.61 11.72
N GLU A 188 -8.41 36.68 11.26
CA GLU A 188 -8.93 35.59 12.08
C GLU A 188 -8.72 34.25 11.35
N ASP A 189 -8.03 33.35 12.06
CA ASP A 189 -7.62 32.02 11.65
C ASP A 189 -8.82 31.10 11.42
N ASN A 190 -8.83 30.43 10.26
CA ASN A 190 -9.69 29.27 9.97
C ASN A 190 -8.92 28.26 9.11
N ASP A 191 -7.85 27.69 9.67
CA ASP A 191 -7.06 26.63 9.05
C ASP A 191 -7.14 25.34 9.89
N GLU A 192 -8.28 24.64 9.85
CA GLU A 192 -8.30 23.22 10.26
C GLU A 192 -9.37 22.33 9.57
N ILE A 193 -10.00 22.78 8.49
CA ILE A 193 -11.01 21.99 7.74
C ILE A 193 -10.65 21.80 6.26
N CYS A 194 -9.51 22.32 5.79
CA CYS A 194 -9.11 22.23 4.38
C CYS A 194 -8.32 20.97 3.98
N GLU A 195 -7.90 20.10 4.91
CA GLU A 195 -7.07 18.94 4.55
C GLU A 195 -7.87 17.74 3.98
N GLU A 196 -9.13 17.52 4.38
CA GLU A 196 -9.94 16.40 3.85
C GLU A 196 -10.60 16.72 2.49
N LEU A 197 -10.99 17.98 2.25
CA LEU A 197 -11.56 18.40 0.96
C LEU A 197 -10.52 18.46 -0.16
N GLY A 198 -9.25 18.74 0.19
CA GLY A 198 -8.14 18.71 -0.76
C GLY A 198 -7.79 17.31 -1.26
N GLU A 199 -8.16 16.24 -0.55
CA GLU A 199 -7.93 14.86 -1.01
C GLU A 199 -8.94 14.46 -2.10
N GLU A 200 -10.19 14.93 -2.04
CA GLU A 200 -11.21 14.61 -3.04
C GLU A 200 -10.96 15.33 -4.37
N GLU A 201 -10.59 16.62 -4.33
CA GLU A 201 -10.23 17.35 -5.55
C GLU A 201 -8.91 16.86 -6.17
N ASN A 202 -7.91 16.46 -5.36
CA ASN A 202 -6.64 15.96 -5.90
C ASN A 202 -6.73 14.52 -6.44
N ILE A 203 -7.55 13.66 -5.84
CA ILE A 203 -7.84 12.33 -6.38
C ILE A 203 -8.56 12.48 -7.72
N ASN A 204 -9.58 13.34 -7.80
CA ASN A 204 -10.29 13.61 -9.05
C ASN A 204 -9.40 14.28 -10.11
N PHE A 205 -8.55 15.26 -9.74
CA PHE A 205 -7.67 15.97 -10.68
C PHE A 205 -6.60 15.04 -11.28
N MET A 206 -6.00 14.16 -10.47
CA MET A 206 -5.08 13.12 -10.97
C MET A 206 -5.79 12.08 -11.85
N GLN A 207 -7.08 11.85 -11.62
CA GLN A 207 -7.90 10.86 -12.34
C GLN A 207 -8.51 11.41 -13.64
N GLN A 208 -8.83 12.70 -13.71
CA GLN A 208 -9.34 13.39 -14.91
C GLN A 208 -8.22 13.61 -15.92
N GLN A 209 -7.02 14.01 -15.48
CA GLN A 209 -5.87 14.19 -16.39
C GLN A 209 -5.35 12.87 -16.98
N ALA A 210 -5.52 11.74 -16.28
CA ALA A 210 -5.19 10.42 -16.80
C ALA A 210 -6.26 9.85 -17.76
N ALA A 211 -7.49 10.40 -17.74
CA ALA A 211 -8.62 9.95 -18.56
C ALA A 211 -8.95 10.88 -19.74
N MET A 212 -8.46 12.12 -19.76
CA MET A 212 -8.76 13.12 -20.80
C MET A 212 -7.68 13.29 -21.90
N ASP A 213 -6.55 12.59 -21.82
CA ASP A 213 -5.53 12.62 -22.88
C ASP A 213 -5.49 11.26 -23.60
N LYS A 214 -6.51 11.00 -24.43
CA LYS A 214 -6.46 10.00 -25.51
C LYS A 214 -5.56 10.53 -26.63
N ASP A 215 -4.54 9.77 -27.04
CA ASP A 215 -3.61 10.13 -28.13
C ASP A 215 -4.41 10.17 -29.46
N PRO A 216 -4.25 11.15 -30.37
CA PRO A 216 -5.01 11.22 -31.64
C PRO A 216 -4.75 10.05 -32.61
N PHE A 217 -3.83 9.14 -32.28
CA PHE A 217 -3.61 7.86 -32.96
C PHE A 217 -4.50 6.72 -32.42
N GLU A 218 -5.34 6.97 -31.41
CA GLU A 218 -6.24 5.97 -30.80
C GLU A 218 -7.54 5.71 -31.60
N MET A 219 -7.77 6.37 -32.75
CA MET A 219 -9.03 6.22 -33.52
C MET A 219 -8.92 5.40 -34.82
N GLU A 220 -7.72 5.05 -35.29
CA GLU A 220 -7.58 4.24 -36.51
C GLU A 220 -7.54 2.72 -36.22
N ASP A 221 -7.36 2.32 -34.96
CA ASP A 221 -7.27 0.90 -34.56
C ASP A 221 -8.61 0.34 -34.04
N GLU A 222 -9.64 1.16 -33.81
CA GLU A 222 -10.99 0.66 -33.41
C GLU A 222 -11.78 0.07 -34.58
N GLU A 223 -11.40 0.36 -35.84
CA GLU A 223 -12.13 -0.12 -37.03
C GLU A 223 -11.55 -1.43 -37.61
N TYR A 224 -10.27 -1.74 -37.31
CA TYR A 224 -9.63 -3.01 -37.71
C TYR A 224 -9.78 -4.14 -36.67
N GLU A 225 -10.28 -3.82 -35.46
CA GLU A 225 -10.43 -4.76 -34.33
C GLU A 225 -11.89 -5.24 -34.11
N ALA A 226 -12.86 -4.67 -34.83
CA ALA A 226 -14.25 -5.15 -34.80
C ALA A 226 -14.42 -6.50 -35.53
N GLU A 227 -13.58 -6.81 -36.52
CA GLU A 227 -13.67 -8.06 -37.29
C GLU A 227 -13.11 -9.28 -36.53
N LEU A 228 -12.21 -9.10 -35.56
CA LEU A 228 -11.67 -10.18 -34.73
C LEU A 228 -12.50 -10.47 -33.47
N GLU A 229 -13.32 -9.51 -33.01
CA GLU A 229 -14.27 -9.74 -31.92
C GLU A 229 -15.46 -10.61 -32.37
N GLU A 230 -15.94 -10.49 -33.60
CA GLU A 230 -17.02 -11.33 -34.13
C GLU A 230 -16.64 -12.80 -34.31
N GLU A 231 -15.38 -13.11 -34.67
CA GLU A 231 -14.95 -14.50 -34.89
C GLU A 231 -14.67 -15.25 -33.57
N SER A 232 -14.34 -14.53 -32.48
CA SER A 232 -14.19 -15.12 -31.14
C SER A 232 -15.54 -15.31 -30.42
N LEU A 233 -16.50 -14.40 -30.65
CA LEU A 233 -17.83 -14.43 -30.02
C LEU A 233 -18.74 -15.53 -30.63
N ARG A 234 -18.60 -15.85 -31.91
CA ARG A 234 -19.41 -16.89 -32.59
C ARG A 234 -19.05 -18.34 -32.20
N SER A 235 -17.99 -18.57 -31.43
CA SER A 235 -17.59 -19.92 -31.00
C SER A 235 -18.18 -20.36 -29.64
N SER A 236 -19.04 -19.55 -29.00
CA SER A 236 -19.41 -19.76 -27.59
C SER A 236 -20.90 -19.87 -27.26
N GLU A 237 -21.76 -20.16 -28.24
CA GLU A 237 -23.17 -20.47 -28.03
C GLU A 237 -23.58 -21.80 -28.67
N SER A 238 -23.20 -22.93 -28.07
CA SER A 238 -23.95 -24.20 -28.19
C SER A 238 -23.38 -25.36 -27.34
N ASP A 239 -22.88 -25.11 -26.13
CA ASP A 239 -22.45 -26.22 -25.26
C ASP A 239 -23.58 -26.64 -24.32
N LEU A 240 -24.41 -27.55 -24.84
CA LEU A 240 -25.41 -28.32 -24.10
C LEU A 240 -24.77 -29.00 -22.88
N ASP A 241 -25.38 -28.76 -21.71
CA ASP A 241 -25.07 -29.43 -20.44
C ASP A 241 -25.24 -30.96 -20.59
N THR A 242 -24.16 -31.65 -20.97
CA THR A 242 -24.04 -33.09 -20.79
C THR A 242 -23.31 -33.34 -19.49
N ASP A 243 -24.08 -33.76 -18.49
CA ASP A 243 -23.67 -34.10 -17.14
C ASP A 243 -22.89 -35.42 -17.15
N ASN A 244 -21.71 -35.42 -17.77
CA ASN A 244 -20.75 -36.53 -17.63
C ASN A 244 -19.99 -36.30 -16.33
N SER A 245 -20.15 -37.24 -15.39
CA SER A 245 -19.39 -37.32 -14.14
C SER A 245 -17.91 -37.56 -14.43
N PHE A 246 -17.20 -36.51 -14.85
CA PHE A 246 -15.76 -36.55 -15.03
C PHE A 246 -15.12 -36.65 -13.64
N SER A 247 -14.58 -37.84 -13.34
CA SER A 247 -13.70 -38.02 -12.19
C SER A 247 -12.43 -37.21 -12.44
N LEU A 248 -12.33 -36.04 -11.82
CA LEU A 248 -11.13 -35.21 -11.81
C LEU A 248 -10.02 -35.96 -11.07
N ASP A 249 -9.01 -36.45 -11.78
CA ASP A 249 -7.79 -36.98 -11.17
C ASP A 249 -6.83 -35.82 -10.82
N PRO A 250 -6.64 -35.49 -9.52
CA PRO A 250 -5.75 -34.42 -9.11
C PRO A 250 -4.29 -34.71 -9.42
N ALA A 251 -3.88 -35.99 -9.48
CA ALA A 251 -2.48 -36.36 -9.69
C ALA A 251 -1.99 -35.97 -11.09
N LEU A 252 -2.87 -36.04 -12.10
CA LEU A 252 -2.55 -35.59 -13.45
C LEU A 252 -2.41 -34.07 -13.54
N LEU A 253 -3.34 -33.33 -12.94
CA LEU A 253 -3.33 -31.85 -12.94
C LEU A 253 -2.14 -31.26 -12.17
N LEU A 254 -1.69 -31.95 -11.13
CA LEU A 254 -0.56 -31.56 -10.30
C LEU A 254 0.78 -32.12 -10.80
N SER A 255 0.78 -32.91 -11.88
CA SER A 255 2.02 -33.35 -12.49
C SER A 255 2.65 -32.18 -13.26
N ASP A 256 3.80 -31.67 -12.80
CA ASP A 256 4.52 -30.58 -13.46
C ASP A 256 5.33 -31.09 -14.66
N LYS A 257 4.66 -31.84 -15.56
CA LYS A 257 5.29 -32.41 -16.76
C LYS A 257 5.26 -31.37 -17.87
N THR A 258 6.44 -30.87 -18.24
CA THR A 258 6.62 -30.11 -19.47
C THR A 258 6.59 -31.04 -20.68
N ARG A 259 5.71 -30.78 -21.65
CA ARG A 259 5.69 -31.47 -22.94
C ARG A 259 6.14 -30.51 -24.03
N ARG A 260 7.04 -30.92 -24.91
CA ARG A 260 7.39 -30.15 -26.12
C ARG A 260 6.59 -30.67 -27.29
N VAL A 261 5.86 -29.78 -27.96
CA VAL A 261 5.14 -30.06 -29.22
C VAL A 261 5.71 -29.10 -30.26
N GLY A 262 6.60 -29.60 -31.13
CA GLY A 262 7.40 -28.76 -32.02
C GLY A 262 8.28 -27.78 -31.23
N ASN A 263 8.24 -26.49 -31.62
CA ASN A 263 8.94 -25.41 -30.91
C ASN A 263 8.17 -24.87 -29.68
N THR A 264 6.96 -25.38 -29.40
CA THR A 264 6.11 -24.85 -28.33
C THR A 264 6.23 -25.70 -27.06
N GLU A 265 6.49 -25.02 -25.94
CA GLU A 265 6.50 -25.63 -24.62
C GLU A 265 5.08 -25.64 -24.03
N VAL A 266 4.55 -26.83 -23.76
CA VAL A 266 3.23 -27.04 -23.14
C VAL A 266 3.43 -27.37 -21.66
N ARG A 267 2.77 -26.62 -20.77
CA ARG A 267 2.84 -26.79 -19.31
C ARG A 267 1.46 -27.00 -18.68
N SER A 268 1.42 -27.61 -17.50
CA SER A 268 0.18 -27.73 -16.70
C SER A 268 -0.39 -26.34 -16.36
N GLY A 269 -1.72 -26.21 -16.37
CA GLY A 269 -2.42 -24.99 -15.96
C GLY A 269 -2.33 -24.66 -14.47
N LEU A 270 -1.81 -25.58 -13.66
CA LEU A 270 -1.53 -25.36 -12.25
C LEU A 270 -0.04 -25.46 -11.96
N ILE A 271 0.39 -24.72 -10.94
CA ILE A 271 1.68 -24.87 -10.30
C ILE A 271 1.43 -25.59 -8.97
N PRO A 272 1.89 -26.85 -8.80
CA PRO A 272 1.76 -27.55 -7.54
C PRO A 272 2.57 -26.82 -6.44
N SER A 273 2.08 -26.85 -5.21
CA SER A 273 2.87 -26.38 -4.07
C SER A 273 4.04 -27.32 -3.81
N LEU A 274 5.15 -26.78 -3.28
CA LEU A 274 6.24 -27.57 -2.72
C LEU A 274 5.79 -28.46 -1.54
N PHE A 275 4.66 -28.12 -0.93
CA PHE A 275 4.24 -28.67 0.35
C PHE A 275 2.93 -29.46 0.24
N THR A 276 2.90 -30.60 0.92
CA THR A 276 1.68 -31.42 1.02
C THR A 276 0.56 -30.64 1.72
N ASN A 277 -0.71 -30.85 1.35
CA ASN A 277 -1.85 -30.14 1.96
C ASN A 277 -1.78 -28.60 1.83
N VAL A 278 -1.11 -28.10 0.80
CA VAL A 278 -1.14 -26.70 0.38
C VAL A 278 -1.70 -26.64 -1.05
N PRO A 279 -2.75 -25.84 -1.32
CA PRO A 279 -3.36 -25.78 -2.64
C PRO A 279 -2.40 -25.29 -3.73
N PRO A 280 -2.56 -25.74 -4.98
CA PRO A 280 -1.80 -25.22 -6.11
C PRO A 280 -2.23 -23.80 -6.48
N THR A 281 -1.43 -23.14 -7.30
CA THR A 281 -1.75 -21.83 -7.88
C THR A 281 -1.96 -21.93 -9.39
N VAL A 282 -2.71 -20.99 -9.97
CA VAL A 282 -2.86 -20.89 -11.42
C VAL A 282 -1.54 -20.49 -12.06
N ARG A 283 -1.19 -21.13 -13.19
CA ARG A 283 -0.01 -20.80 -13.98
C ARG A 283 -0.32 -19.71 -14.99
N PHE A 284 0.60 -18.77 -15.14
CA PHE A 284 0.64 -17.74 -16.17
C PHE A 284 1.87 -17.92 -17.04
N CYS A 285 1.74 -17.64 -18.34
CA CYS A 285 2.80 -17.88 -19.32
C CYS A 285 2.99 -16.71 -20.29
N THR A 286 4.16 -16.68 -20.91
CA THR A 286 4.46 -15.77 -22.01
C THR A 286 3.83 -16.25 -23.32
N GLU A 287 3.94 -15.48 -24.39
CA GLU A 287 3.36 -15.78 -25.70
C GLU A 287 3.93 -17.06 -26.34
N ASN A 288 5.21 -17.37 -26.06
CA ASN A 288 5.91 -18.54 -26.62
C ASN A 288 5.59 -19.85 -25.88
N GLN A 289 4.72 -19.80 -24.88
CA GLN A 289 4.36 -20.92 -24.01
C GLN A 289 2.86 -21.19 -24.09
N ARG A 290 2.49 -22.47 -24.04
CA ARG A 290 1.09 -22.90 -24.02
C ARG A 290 0.76 -23.59 -22.71
N ILE A 291 -0.44 -23.34 -22.21
CA ILE A 291 -0.96 -23.95 -20.99
C ILE A 291 -2.02 -24.99 -21.35
N GLU A 292 -1.96 -26.17 -20.72
CA GLU A 292 -3.02 -27.17 -20.82
C GLU A 292 -4.31 -26.62 -20.19
N PRO A 293 -5.46 -26.66 -20.91
CA PRO A 293 -6.69 -26.08 -20.41
C PRO A 293 -7.17 -26.80 -19.16
N LEU A 294 -7.51 -26.04 -18.12
CA LEU A 294 -8.10 -26.61 -16.92
C LEU A 294 -9.48 -27.21 -17.22
N PRO A 295 -9.86 -28.30 -16.53
CA PRO A 295 -11.20 -28.87 -16.61
C PRO A 295 -12.29 -27.82 -16.35
N LEU A 296 -13.43 -27.95 -17.06
CA LEU A 296 -14.53 -26.99 -17.03
C LEU A 296 -14.98 -26.56 -15.61
N PRO A 297 -15.08 -27.46 -14.60
CA PRO A 297 -15.45 -27.06 -13.24
C PRO A 297 -14.49 -26.05 -12.59
N LEU A 298 -13.19 -26.16 -12.86
CA LEU A 298 -12.15 -25.25 -12.38
C LEU A 298 -12.10 -23.98 -13.23
N ARG A 299 -12.16 -24.12 -14.57
CA ARG A 299 -12.14 -23.00 -15.51
C ARG A 299 -13.31 -22.03 -15.29
N LYS A 300 -14.50 -22.52 -14.90
CA LYS A 300 -15.66 -21.68 -14.54
C LYS A 300 -15.40 -20.75 -13.33
N MET A 301 -14.33 -20.99 -12.55
CA MET A 301 -13.94 -20.16 -11.40
C MET A 301 -12.86 -19.13 -11.72
N LEU A 302 -12.22 -19.23 -12.88
CA LEU A 302 -11.22 -18.27 -13.31
C LEU A 302 -11.91 -17.10 -14.00
N LYS A 303 -12.24 -16.09 -13.19
CA LYS A 303 -12.86 -14.84 -13.65
C LYS A 303 -11.95 -13.66 -13.35
N TRP A 304 -11.68 -12.84 -14.35
CA TRP A 304 -10.87 -11.64 -14.24
C TRP A 304 -11.73 -10.40 -14.42
N LYS A 305 -11.79 -9.54 -13.40
CA LYS A 305 -12.56 -8.30 -13.48
C LYS A 305 -11.78 -7.26 -14.28
N MET A 306 -12.32 -6.89 -15.44
CA MET A 306 -11.75 -5.84 -16.28
C MET A 306 -11.92 -4.46 -15.64
N SER A 307 -10.91 -3.61 -15.84
CA SER A 307 -11.01 -2.18 -15.60
C SER A 307 -10.56 -1.42 -16.84
N THR A 308 -10.93 -0.14 -16.92
CA THR A 308 -10.55 0.76 -18.02
C THR A 308 -9.05 0.92 -18.19
N ILE A 309 -8.24 0.52 -17.20
CA ILE A 309 -6.78 0.65 -17.25
C ILE A 309 -6.05 -0.68 -17.32
N THR A 310 -6.76 -1.81 -17.52
CA THR A 310 -6.13 -3.13 -17.66
C THR A 310 -5.26 -3.14 -18.92
N PRO A 311 -3.93 -3.27 -18.83
CA PRO A 311 -3.06 -3.26 -20.00
C PRO A 311 -3.20 -4.52 -20.84
N ASN A 312 -2.99 -4.41 -22.16
CA ASN A 312 -3.05 -5.55 -23.08
C ASN A 312 -2.11 -6.69 -22.69
N VAL A 313 -0.91 -6.39 -22.20
CA VAL A 313 0.02 -7.43 -21.71
C VAL A 313 -0.56 -8.25 -20.55
N VAL A 314 -1.37 -7.63 -19.68
CA VAL A 314 -2.08 -8.30 -18.59
C VAL A 314 -3.27 -9.07 -19.15
N LYS A 315 -4.09 -8.46 -20.01
CA LYS A 315 -5.23 -9.10 -20.70
C LYS A 315 -4.77 -10.40 -21.37
N ASN A 316 -3.69 -10.33 -22.15
CA ASN A 316 -3.15 -11.47 -22.88
C ASN A 316 -2.62 -12.55 -21.94
N ALA A 317 -1.92 -12.19 -20.86
CA ALA A 317 -1.42 -13.16 -19.88
C ALA A 317 -2.55 -13.90 -19.15
N VAL A 318 -3.61 -13.21 -18.73
CA VAL A 318 -4.73 -13.84 -18.01
C VAL A 318 -5.58 -14.70 -18.94
N THR A 319 -5.82 -14.26 -20.18
CA THR A 319 -6.57 -15.03 -21.18
C THR A 319 -5.85 -16.33 -21.55
N ARG A 320 -4.53 -16.29 -21.78
CA ARG A 320 -3.72 -17.51 -22.02
C ARG A 320 -3.78 -18.51 -20.88
N SER A 321 -4.05 -18.05 -19.67
CA SER A 321 -4.14 -18.86 -18.45
C SER A 321 -5.56 -19.41 -18.19
N GLY A 322 -6.50 -19.17 -19.12
CA GLY A 322 -7.86 -19.67 -19.06
C GLY A 322 -8.85 -18.83 -18.24
N PHE A 323 -8.48 -17.58 -17.89
CA PHE A 323 -9.42 -16.66 -17.26
C PHE A 323 -10.47 -16.15 -18.26
N ARG A 324 -11.72 -16.13 -17.83
CA ARG A 324 -12.77 -15.37 -18.50
C ARG A 324 -12.71 -13.92 -18.05
N LEU A 325 -12.62 -13.00 -19.00
CA LEU A 325 -12.75 -11.57 -18.74
C LEU A 325 -14.22 -11.26 -18.46
N ILE A 326 -14.49 -10.55 -17.37
CA ILE A 326 -15.84 -10.10 -17.01
C ILE A 326 -15.86 -8.57 -16.92
N SER A 327 -16.99 -7.98 -17.28
CA SER A 327 -17.22 -6.54 -17.23
C SER A 327 -17.24 -6.04 -15.78
N GLY A 328 -16.97 -4.74 -15.58
CA GLY A 328 -16.79 -4.17 -14.24
C GLY A 328 -18.04 -4.19 -13.35
N ASP A 329 -19.20 -4.29 -13.99
CA ASP A 329 -20.58 -4.33 -13.49
C ASP A 329 -21.11 -5.76 -13.28
N GLU A 330 -20.44 -6.78 -13.84
CA GLU A 330 -20.81 -8.20 -13.70
C GLU A 330 -20.42 -8.77 -12.31
N GLY A 331 -21.16 -8.36 -11.28
CA GLY A 331 -21.10 -8.93 -9.95
C GLY A 331 -19.74 -8.80 -9.23
N ASN A 332 -19.65 -9.43 -8.07
CA ASN A 332 -18.45 -9.44 -7.21
C ASN A 332 -17.72 -10.78 -7.22
N ASP A 333 -18.05 -11.65 -8.18
CA ASP A 333 -17.48 -12.98 -8.33
C ASP A 333 -16.34 -12.96 -9.37
N TRP A 334 -15.18 -12.51 -8.92
CA TRP A 334 -13.94 -12.47 -9.68
C TRP A 334 -12.77 -12.89 -8.79
N LEU A 335 -11.66 -13.28 -9.38
CA LEU A 335 -10.46 -13.77 -8.68
C LEU A 335 -9.33 -12.74 -8.67
N GLY A 336 -9.15 -12.04 -9.78
CA GLY A 336 -8.16 -10.99 -9.93
C GLY A 336 -8.71 -9.79 -10.68
N THR A 337 -8.05 -8.65 -10.48
CA THR A 337 -8.27 -7.45 -11.28
C THR A 337 -6.97 -6.66 -11.39
N TRP A 338 -6.82 -5.94 -12.50
CA TRP A 338 -5.83 -4.88 -12.65
C TRP A 338 -6.58 -3.55 -12.69
N SER A 339 -6.58 -2.84 -11.57
CA SER A 339 -7.47 -1.70 -11.35
C SER A 339 -6.70 -0.45 -10.92
N ARG A 340 -7.38 0.70 -11.02
CA ARG A 340 -6.84 1.95 -10.49
C ARG A 340 -6.69 1.83 -8.98
N HIS A 341 -5.75 2.58 -8.42
CA HIS A 341 -5.62 2.69 -6.97
C HIS A 341 -6.95 3.18 -6.36
N MET A 342 -7.40 2.53 -5.28
CA MET A 342 -8.67 2.81 -4.62
C MET A 342 -8.45 3.45 -3.24
N LYS A 343 -9.46 4.22 -2.76
CA LYS A 343 -9.44 4.75 -1.39
C LYS A 343 -9.27 3.59 -0.38
N PRO A 344 -8.53 3.77 0.73
CA PRO A 344 -8.26 2.70 1.69
C PRO A 344 -9.51 1.93 2.15
N ILE A 345 -10.62 2.61 2.40
CA ILE A 345 -11.86 1.98 2.85
C ILE A 345 -12.43 0.95 1.85
N CYS A 346 -12.23 1.17 0.55
CA CYS A 346 -12.76 0.30 -0.51
C CYS A 346 -12.12 -1.09 -0.49
N PHE A 347 -10.90 -1.22 0.05
CA PHE A 347 -10.24 -2.52 0.20
C PHE A 347 -11.01 -3.48 1.12
N LYS A 348 -11.91 -2.99 1.98
CA LYS A 348 -12.73 -3.85 2.86
C LYS A 348 -13.75 -4.70 2.10
N ALA A 349 -14.09 -4.30 0.87
CA ALA A 349 -14.98 -5.04 -0.01
C ALA A 349 -14.29 -6.25 -0.66
N ILE A 350 -12.96 -6.27 -0.71
CA ILE A 350 -12.19 -7.35 -1.32
C ILE A 350 -12.32 -8.62 -0.48
N ARG A 351 -12.73 -9.71 -1.13
CA ARG A 351 -12.92 -11.03 -0.50
C ARG A 351 -11.57 -11.72 -0.30
N GLU A 352 -11.54 -12.70 0.60
CA GLU A 352 -10.29 -13.34 1.07
C GLU A 352 -9.51 -14.08 -0.02
N TYR A 353 -10.21 -14.56 -1.06
CA TYR A 353 -9.63 -15.25 -2.21
C TYR A 353 -9.29 -14.31 -3.38
N GLN A 354 -9.72 -13.05 -3.31
CA GLN A 354 -9.52 -12.06 -4.37
C GLN A 354 -8.16 -11.41 -4.26
N LYS A 355 -7.59 -11.01 -5.41
CA LYS A 355 -6.37 -10.22 -5.47
C LYS A 355 -6.55 -8.91 -6.22
N VAL A 356 -5.98 -7.85 -5.67
CA VAL A 356 -5.89 -6.53 -6.29
C VAL A 356 -4.43 -6.07 -6.31
N ASN A 357 -4.06 -5.37 -7.36
CA ASN A 357 -2.68 -4.98 -7.68
C ASN A 357 -2.18 -3.71 -6.97
N HIS A 358 -2.74 -3.37 -5.80
CA HIS A 358 -2.31 -2.23 -4.98
C HIS A 358 -2.40 -2.51 -3.48
N PHE A 359 -1.55 -1.85 -2.69
CA PHE A 359 -1.75 -1.72 -1.25
C PHE A 359 -2.55 -0.44 -0.90
N PRO A 360 -3.30 -0.42 0.21
CA PRO A 360 -3.76 0.86 0.76
C PRO A 360 -2.56 1.66 1.28
N GLY A 361 -2.41 2.91 0.84
CA GLY A 361 -1.35 3.81 1.29
C GLY A 361 -0.12 3.91 0.37
N SER A 362 -0.11 3.25 -0.80
CA SER A 362 1.02 3.26 -1.74
C SER A 362 1.48 4.64 -2.19
N PHE A 363 0.58 5.64 -2.15
CA PHE A 363 0.90 7.05 -2.39
C PHE A 363 1.93 7.63 -1.42
N GLN A 364 2.20 7.00 -0.27
CA GLN A 364 3.29 7.36 0.63
C GLN A 364 4.67 7.25 -0.03
N ILE A 365 4.81 6.35 -1.01
CA ILE A 365 6.02 6.21 -1.83
C ILE A 365 5.78 6.82 -3.22
N GLY A 366 4.56 6.71 -3.75
CA GLY A 366 4.22 7.16 -5.10
C GLY A 366 4.22 8.67 -5.33
N ARG A 367 3.84 9.45 -4.32
CA ARG A 367 3.84 10.92 -4.44
C ARG A 367 5.21 11.46 -4.08
N LYS A 368 5.74 12.36 -4.90
CA LYS A 368 7.12 12.86 -4.75
C LYS A 368 7.35 13.61 -3.44
N ASP A 369 6.34 14.34 -2.97
CA ASP A 369 6.39 15.06 -1.70
C ASP A 369 6.31 14.12 -0.48
N ARG A 370 5.52 13.04 -0.56
CA ARG A 370 5.45 12.03 0.51
C ARG A 370 6.71 11.16 0.54
N LEU A 371 7.20 10.75 -0.62
CA LEU A 371 8.48 10.04 -0.76
C LEU A 371 9.62 10.82 -0.12
N TRP A 372 9.73 12.12 -0.43
CA TRP A 372 10.74 12.97 0.21
C TRP A 372 10.56 13.05 1.72
N ARG A 373 9.35 13.31 2.23
CA ARG A 373 9.11 13.39 3.68
C ARG A 373 9.50 12.11 4.40
N ASN A 374 9.16 10.96 3.83
CA ASN A 374 9.51 9.66 4.41
C ASN A 374 11.03 9.43 4.41
N LEU A 375 11.72 9.69 3.30
CA LEU A 375 13.18 9.53 3.22
C LEU A 375 13.93 10.57 4.08
N SER A 376 13.44 11.80 4.15
CA SER A 376 14.00 12.87 4.99
C SER A 376 13.86 12.55 6.48
N HIS A 377 12.72 11.99 6.89
CA HIS A 377 12.54 11.45 8.24
C HIS A 377 13.57 10.34 8.54
N MET A 378 13.77 9.40 7.60
CA MET A 378 14.79 8.36 7.76
C MET A 378 16.22 8.92 7.87
N GLN A 379 16.55 9.97 7.11
CA GLN A 379 17.82 10.69 7.23
C GLN A 379 18.02 11.32 8.62
N ALA A 380 16.94 11.85 9.22
CA ALA A 380 16.98 12.47 10.54
C ALA A 380 17.17 11.44 11.66
N VAL A 381 16.53 10.26 11.54
CA VAL A 381 16.58 9.20 12.57
C VAL A 381 17.83 8.33 12.47
N HIS A 382 18.29 7.99 11.26
CA HIS A 382 19.33 6.98 11.02
C HIS A 382 20.63 7.50 10.40
N SER A 383 20.78 8.83 10.31
CA SER A 383 21.85 9.56 9.63
C SER A 383 21.63 9.78 8.13
N ARG A 384 22.10 10.94 7.67
CA ARG A 384 22.07 11.32 6.24
C ARG A 384 22.88 10.38 5.36
N ARG A 385 23.98 9.80 5.87
CA ARG A 385 24.88 8.92 5.09
C ARG A 385 24.21 7.62 4.67
N GLU A 386 23.31 7.08 5.49
CA GLU A 386 22.59 5.82 5.18
C GLU A 386 21.50 6.00 4.12
N PHE A 387 21.04 7.24 3.91
CA PHE A 387 19.96 7.61 2.99
C PHE A 387 20.41 8.74 2.05
N ASP A 388 21.68 8.73 1.63
CA ASP A 388 22.29 9.76 0.78
C ASP A 388 22.05 9.55 -0.74
N PHE A 389 21.18 8.58 -1.06
CA PHE A 389 20.75 8.21 -2.41
C PHE A 389 19.54 9.02 -2.91
N VAL A 390 19.02 9.94 -2.10
CA VAL A 390 17.95 10.88 -2.50
C VAL A 390 18.52 12.29 -2.61
N PRO A 391 18.34 12.98 -3.76
CA PRO A 391 18.79 14.36 -3.87
C PRO A 391 18.03 15.26 -2.89
N GLN A 392 18.72 16.26 -2.32
CA GLN A 392 18.10 17.23 -1.41
C GLN A 392 16.87 17.85 -2.06
N THR A 393 15.74 17.82 -1.35
CA THR A 393 14.45 18.27 -1.86
C THR A 393 13.76 19.18 -0.86
N PHE A 394 12.93 20.09 -1.35
CA PHE A 394 12.10 21.00 -0.57
C PHE A 394 10.67 20.94 -1.10
N VAL A 395 9.70 20.87 -0.21
CA VAL A 395 8.27 20.84 -0.53
C VAL A 395 7.69 22.24 -0.36
N LEU A 396 7.38 22.90 -1.46
CA LEU A 396 6.83 24.25 -1.45
C LEU A 396 5.29 24.22 -1.39
N PRO A 397 4.66 25.18 -0.70
CA PRO A 397 5.27 26.39 -0.11
C PRO A 397 5.91 26.21 1.28
N ALA A 398 5.68 25.09 1.97
CA ALA A 398 6.10 24.89 3.36
C ALA A 398 7.61 25.11 3.59
N ASP A 399 8.46 24.62 2.69
CA ASP A 399 9.91 24.71 2.82
C ASP A 399 10.52 25.94 2.13
N LEU A 400 9.72 26.94 1.71
CA LEU A 400 10.20 28.05 0.88
C LEU A 400 11.32 28.87 1.53
N LEU A 401 11.20 29.17 2.82
CA LEU A 401 12.20 29.94 3.54
C LEU A 401 13.52 29.18 3.68
N LEU A 402 13.45 27.86 3.93
CA LEU A 402 14.62 27.01 4.01
C LEU A 402 15.29 26.88 2.64
N PHE A 403 14.50 26.69 1.59
CA PHE A 403 15.00 26.63 0.22
C PHE A 403 15.68 27.94 -0.20
N LYS A 404 15.11 29.10 0.11
CA LYS A 404 15.72 30.41 -0.18
C LYS A 404 17.11 30.54 0.43
N ARG A 405 17.26 30.21 1.71
CA ARG A 405 18.56 30.25 2.40
C ARG A 405 19.60 29.36 1.71
N VAL A 406 19.24 28.11 1.43
CA VAL A 406 20.15 27.16 0.77
C VAL A 406 20.45 27.59 -0.67
N PHE A 407 19.49 28.18 -1.37
CA PHE A 407 19.68 28.70 -2.72
C PHE A 407 20.67 29.88 -2.72
N GLU A 408 20.53 30.82 -1.78
CA GLU A 408 21.44 31.96 -1.59
C GLU A 408 22.87 31.50 -1.24
N GLU A 409 23.03 30.52 -0.34
CA GLU A 409 24.34 29.94 0.01
C GLU A 409 25.05 29.28 -1.18
N LEU A 410 24.29 28.71 -2.13
CA LEU A 410 24.81 28.02 -3.31
C LEU A 410 24.84 28.89 -4.57
N THR A 411 24.48 30.17 -4.45
CA THR A 411 24.48 31.11 -5.58
C THR A 411 25.89 31.21 -6.17
N ASP A 412 25.97 31.28 -7.51
CA ASP A 412 27.23 31.29 -8.29
C ASP A 412 28.10 30.01 -8.24
N THR A 413 27.64 28.94 -7.62
CA THR A 413 28.30 27.62 -7.70
C THR A 413 27.76 26.78 -8.86
N LYS A 414 28.53 25.78 -9.33
CA LYS A 414 28.02 24.74 -10.26
C LYS A 414 26.89 23.91 -9.64
N GLU A 415 26.69 23.99 -8.32
CA GLU A 415 25.63 23.32 -7.57
C GLU A 415 24.30 24.09 -7.55
N SER A 416 24.23 25.26 -8.18
CA SER A 416 23.05 26.15 -8.22
C SER A 416 21.87 25.65 -9.09
N LYS A 417 21.92 24.42 -9.62
CA LYS A 417 20.86 23.87 -10.48
C LYS A 417 19.85 23.06 -9.69
N TRP A 418 18.58 23.36 -9.90
CA TRP A 418 17.46 22.71 -9.26
C TRP A 418 16.45 22.24 -10.28
N ILE A 419 15.68 21.21 -9.95
CA ILE A 419 14.57 20.72 -10.77
C ILE A 419 13.26 20.87 -10.00
N ILE A 420 12.33 21.59 -10.62
CA ILE A 420 10.98 21.76 -10.11
C ILE A 420 10.13 20.63 -10.67
N LYS A 421 9.36 19.96 -9.81
CA LYS A 421 8.43 18.91 -10.21
C LYS A 421 7.10 19.10 -9.48
N PRO A 422 5.94 18.90 -10.14
CA PRO A 422 4.67 18.83 -9.41
C PRO A 422 4.62 17.57 -8.53
N PRO A 423 4.01 17.60 -7.33
CA PRO A 423 4.07 16.49 -6.37
C PRO A 423 3.50 15.17 -6.88
N ALA A 424 2.44 15.25 -7.70
CA ALA A 424 1.67 14.09 -8.16
C ALA A 424 1.43 14.07 -9.68
N SER A 425 2.27 14.77 -10.45
CA SER A 425 2.23 14.71 -11.92
C SER A 425 3.13 13.60 -12.47
N ALA A 426 2.85 13.19 -13.72
CA ALA A 426 3.56 12.17 -14.47
C ALA A 426 3.95 12.67 -15.88
N ARG A 427 4.56 11.79 -16.70
CA ARG A 427 4.90 12.04 -18.12
C ARG A 427 5.82 13.25 -18.36
N GLY A 428 6.48 13.75 -17.31
CA GLY A 428 7.35 14.92 -17.35
C GLY A 428 6.61 16.27 -17.49
N GLN A 429 5.29 16.30 -17.28
CA GLN A 429 4.49 17.54 -17.35
C GLN A 429 4.78 18.44 -16.14
N GLY A 430 5.01 19.74 -16.42
CA GLY A 430 5.31 20.74 -15.39
C GLY A 430 6.73 20.67 -14.81
N ILE A 431 7.60 19.81 -15.34
CA ILE A 431 8.99 19.68 -14.88
C ILE A 431 9.85 20.74 -15.58
N ARG A 432 10.65 21.46 -14.79
CA ARG A 432 11.61 22.46 -15.29
C ARG A 432 12.91 22.40 -14.51
N VAL A 433 14.03 22.54 -15.20
CA VAL A 433 15.34 22.77 -14.56
C VAL A 433 15.58 24.27 -14.50
N ILE A 434 16.02 24.75 -13.34
CA ILE A 434 16.21 26.18 -13.05
C ILE A 434 17.59 26.41 -12.42
N SER A 435 18.09 27.63 -12.60
CA SER A 435 19.30 28.13 -11.93
C SER A 435 19.09 29.51 -11.30
N LYS A 436 17.84 30.02 -11.31
CA LYS A 436 17.47 31.34 -10.79
C LYS A 436 16.21 31.22 -9.94
N MET A 437 16.18 31.91 -8.81
CA MET A 437 15.08 31.89 -7.85
C MET A 437 13.75 32.41 -8.44
N GLU A 438 13.82 33.35 -9.39
CA GLU A 438 12.67 33.95 -10.08
C GLU A 438 11.78 32.92 -10.79
N HIS A 439 12.36 31.79 -11.20
CA HIS A 439 11.63 30.72 -11.89
C HIS A 439 10.83 29.81 -10.95
N VAL A 440 10.96 30.00 -9.63
CA VAL A 440 10.30 29.20 -8.60
C VAL A 440 8.87 29.72 -8.41
N PRO A 441 7.83 28.88 -8.61
CA PRO A 441 6.46 29.33 -8.49
C PRO A 441 6.12 29.69 -7.04
N LYS A 442 5.56 30.88 -6.80
CA LYS A 442 5.24 31.38 -5.45
C LYS A 442 3.97 30.76 -4.84
N LYS A 443 2.97 30.45 -5.68
CA LYS A 443 1.62 30.03 -5.21
C LYS A 443 1.27 28.57 -5.52
N ARG A 444 2.06 27.87 -6.36
CA ARG A 444 1.74 26.52 -6.80
C ARG A 444 2.51 25.49 -5.95
N PRO A 445 1.85 24.49 -5.36
CA PRO A 445 2.53 23.39 -4.69
C PRO A 445 3.45 22.64 -5.65
N VAL A 446 4.73 22.59 -5.32
CA VAL A 446 5.77 21.91 -6.09
C VAL A 446 6.80 21.32 -5.15
N ILE A 447 7.56 20.35 -5.64
CA ILE A 447 8.85 20.02 -5.03
C ILE A 447 9.96 20.70 -5.82
N VAL A 448 10.98 21.20 -5.10
CA VAL A 448 12.23 21.70 -5.68
C VAL A 448 13.34 20.79 -5.20
N GLN A 449 14.01 20.12 -6.13
CA GLN A 449 15.00 19.08 -5.84
C GLN A 449 16.35 19.45 -6.46
N LYS A 450 17.46 19.15 -5.78
CA LYS A 450 18.81 19.36 -6.32
C LYS A 450 18.95 18.58 -7.62
N TYR A 451 19.35 19.26 -8.69
CA TYR A 451 19.51 18.63 -10.00
C TYR A 451 20.84 17.89 -10.09
N ILE A 452 20.81 16.62 -10.51
CA ILE A 452 22.01 15.83 -10.74
C ILE A 452 22.68 16.33 -12.03
N ALA A 453 23.63 17.24 -11.86
CA ALA A 453 24.24 17.99 -12.95
C ALA A 453 25.35 17.20 -13.69
N ASN A 454 25.93 16.18 -13.06
CA ASN A 454 26.93 15.29 -13.64
C ASN A 454 26.40 13.85 -13.67
N PRO A 455 25.41 13.53 -14.52
CA PRO A 455 24.96 12.15 -14.69
C PRO A 455 26.03 11.32 -15.43
N TYR A 456 26.05 10.00 -15.23
CA TYR A 456 26.79 9.12 -16.13
C TYR A 456 26.20 9.23 -17.55
N LEU A 457 27.07 9.37 -18.55
CA LEU A 457 26.66 9.56 -19.95
C LEU A 457 27.10 8.38 -20.81
N ILE A 458 26.23 7.98 -21.73
CA ILE A 458 26.56 7.00 -22.77
C ILE A 458 26.44 7.70 -24.12
N ASN A 459 27.54 7.72 -24.87
CA ASN A 459 27.65 8.43 -26.15
C ASN A 459 27.26 9.93 -26.06
N GLY A 460 27.43 10.52 -24.87
CA GLY A 460 27.04 11.91 -24.58
C GLY A 460 25.56 12.09 -24.24
N HIS A 461 24.74 11.04 -24.17
CA HIS A 461 23.32 11.12 -23.82
C HIS A 461 23.10 10.81 -22.34
N LYS A 462 22.22 11.60 -21.70
CA LYS A 462 21.70 11.33 -20.36
C LYS A 462 20.71 10.18 -20.42
N PHE A 463 20.67 9.32 -19.40
CA PHE A 463 19.66 8.27 -19.29
C PHE A 463 19.18 8.08 -17.86
N ASP A 464 18.06 7.39 -17.73
CA ASP A 464 17.56 6.84 -16.47
C ASP A 464 17.29 5.34 -16.59
N LEU A 465 17.17 4.69 -15.44
CA LEU A 465 16.82 3.29 -15.28
C LEU A 465 15.38 3.18 -14.77
N ARG A 466 14.54 2.47 -15.52
CA ARG A 466 13.26 1.96 -15.05
C ARG A 466 13.45 0.55 -14.55
N LEU A 467 13.36 0.39 -13.24
CA LEU A 467 13.42 -0.90 -12.54
C LEU A 467 12.01 -1.31 -12.12
N TYR A 468 11.70 -2.60 -12.23
CA TYR A 468 10.41 -3.15 -11.84
C TYR A 468 10.53 -3.89 -10.52
N VAL A 469 9.91 -3.34 -9.48
CA VAL A 469 9.99 -3.86 -8.11
C VAL A 469 8.61 -4.34 -7.71
N TYR A 470 8.49 -5.62 -7.37
CA TYR A 470 7.25 -6.23 -6.94
C TYR A 470 7.26 -6.49 -5.43
N VAL A 471 6.25 -6.00 -4.72
CA VAL A 471 6.08 -6.22 -3.28
C VAL A 471 4.84 -7.10 -3.09
N THR A 472 5.05 -8.31 -2.56
CA THR A 472 3.99 -9.29 -2.32
C THR A 472 3.33 -9.12 -0.96
N SER A 473 4.07 -8.59 0.02
CA SER A 473 3.57 -8.35 1.38
C SER A 473 4.41 -7.31 2.11
N HIS A 474 3.79 -6.61 3.06
CA HIS A 474 4.44 -5.71 4.02
C HIS A 474 4.56 -6.33 5.43
N ASP A 475 4.00 -7.53 5.66
CA ASP A 475 4.04 -8.20 6.97
C ASP A 475 3.87 -9.73 6.86
N PRO A 476 4.95 -10.49 6.65
CA PRO A 476 6.33 -10.02 6.55
C PRO A 476 6.57 -9.21 5.27
N LEU A 477 7.52 -8.28 5.31
CA LEU A 477 7.95 -7.55 4.13
C LEU A 477 8.63 -8.52 3.16
N ARG A 478 8.20 -8.54 1.89
CA ARG A 478 8.79 -9.35 0.82
C ARG A 478 8.89 -8.49 -0.46
N ILE A 479 10.12 -8.28 -0.93
CA ILE A 479 10.44 -7.39 -2.05
C ILE A 479 11.22 -8.18 -3.09
N TYR A 480 10.77 -8.08 -4.33
CA TYR A 480 11.34 -8.73 -5.49
C TYR A 480 11.73 -7.68 -6.54
N LEU A 481 12.92 -7.82 -7.12
CA LEU A 481 13.40 -7.01 -8.24
C LEU A 481 13.40 -7.87 -9.50
N PHE A 482 12.75 -7.41 -10.56
CA PHE A 482 12.83 -8.07 -11.86
C PHE A 482 14.25 -7.94 -12.42
N ASP A 483 14.80 -9.01 -12.98
CA ASP A 483 16.18 -9.06 -13.46
C ASP A 483 16.45 -8.24 -14.74
N ASP A 484 15.39 -7.66 -15.33
CA ASP A 484 15.45 -6.74 -16.45
C ASP A 484 14.60 -5.47 -16.20
N GLY A 485 14.66 -4.53 -17.13
CA GLY A 485 14.03 -3.23 -17.02
C GLY A 485 14.18 -2.45 -18.32
N LEU A 486 14.00 -1.14 -18.24
CA LEU A 486 14.20 -0.26 -19.40
C LEU A 486 15.23 0.82 -19.07
N THR A 487 16.21 0.98 -19.95
CA THR A 487 17.12 2.13 -19.94
C THR A 487 16.58 3.15 -20.93
N ARG A 488 16.30 4.37 -20.48
CA ARG A 488 15.66 5.42 -21.29
C ARG A 488 16.61 6.58 -21.51
N PHE A 489 16.92 6.88 -22.76
CA PHE A 489 17.85 7.94 -23.12
C PHE A 489 17.12 9.24 -23.48
N ALA A 490 17.72 10.35 -23.11
CA ALA A 490 17.44 11.66 -23.69
C ALA A 490 17.84 11.65 -25.17
N SER A 491 17.03 12.23 -26.06
CA SER A 491 17.29 12.19 -27.49
C SER A 491 18.35 13.20 -27.95
N ARG A 492 18.66 14.22 -27.13
CA ARG A 492 19.77 15.15 -27.38
C ARG A 492 20.95 14.91 -26.45
N LYS A 493 22.16 15.19 -26.97
CA LYS A 493 23.40 15.12 -26.18
C LYS A 493 23.36 16.10 -25.01
N TYR A 494 23.84 15.63 -23.86
CA TYR A 494 23.84 16.37 -22.62
C TYR A 494 24.84 17.53 -22.64
N SER A 495 24.39 18.68 -22.15
CA SER A 495 25.22 19.84 -21.85
C SER A 495 24.96 20.30 -20.42
N SER A 496 26.03 20.66 -19.72
CA SER A 496 25.95 21.27 -18.40
C SER A 496 25.80 22.80 -18.46
N SER A 497 25.65 23.40 -19.65
CA SER A 497 25.47 24.85 -19.78
C SER A 497 24.14 25.32 -19.18
N VAL A 498 24.13 26.47 -18.51
CA VAL A 498 22.88 27.11 -18.07
C VAL A 498 21.99 27.47 -19.28
N LYS A 499 22.59 27.70 -20.45
CA LYS A 499 21.87 28.01 -21.69
C LYS A 499 21.05 26.84 -22.23
N SER A 500 21.35 25.60 -21.84
CA SER A 500 20.62 24.41 -22.32
C SER A 500 19.46 23.98 -21.41
N LEU A 501 19.26 24.61 -20.23
CA LEU A 501 18.30 24.14 -19.24
C LEU A 501 16.83 24.12 -19.70
N SER A 502 16.49 24.92 -20.71
CA SER A 502 15.16 24.93 -21.33
C SER A 502 14.91 23.73 -22.24
N ASP A 503 15.96 23.03 -22.67
CA ASP A 503 15.87 21.88 -23.57
C ASP A 503 15.42 20.61 -22.83
N ARG A 504 14.14 20.30 -22.99
CA ARG A 504 13.51 19.14 -22.35
C ARG A 504 13.97 17.81 -22.96
N PHE A 505 14.39 17.77 -24.22
CA PHE A 505 14.89 16.56 -24.89
C PHE A 505 16.31 16.17 -24.46
N MET A 506 16.98 17.06 -23.72
CA MET A 506 18.31 16.85 -23.15
C MET A 506 18.23 16.50 -21.66
N HIS A 507 17.42 17.24 -20.91
CA HIS A 507 17.40 17.16 -19.46
C HIS A 507 16.39 16.16 -18.90
N LEU A 508 15.37 15.76 -19.69
CA LEU A 508 14.35 14.79 -19.32
C LEU A 508 14.48 13.55 -20.21
N THR A 509 14.41 12.38 -19.58
CA THR A 509 14.59 11.06 -20.21
C THR A 509 13.27 10.33 -20.45
N ASN A 510 12.14 10.95 -20.07
CA ASN A 510 10.82 10.36 -20.25
C ASN A 510 10.55 10.06 -21.74
N TYR A 511 10.12 8.83 -22.03
CA TYR A 511 9.71 8.41 -23.37
C TYR A 511 8.61 9.32 -23.96
N SER A 512 7.64 9.72 -23.13
CA SER A 512 6.53 10.60 -23.53
C SER A 512 6.97 11.99 -24.02
N ILE A 513 8.22 12.38 -23.74
CA ILE A 513 8.80 13.63 -24.24
C ILE A 513 9.64 13.30 -25.46
N ASN A 514 10.63 12.42 -25.29
CA ASN A 514 11.64 12.17 -26.31
C ASN A 514 11.10 11.50 -27.59
N ARG A 515 9.96 10.79 -27.53
CA ARG A 515 9.32 10.20 -28.74
C ARG A 515 8.94 11.23 -29.80
N TYR A 516 8.75 12.49 -29.42
CA TYR A 516 8.37 13.58 -30.33
C TYR A 516 9.57 14.34 -30.90
N ASN A 517 10.81 14.00 -30.51
CA ASN A 517 11.99 14.54 -31.15
C ASN A 517 12.28 13.77 -32.44
N SER A 518 12.53 14.49 -33.54
CA SER A 518 12.91 13.91 -34.83
C SER A 518 14.19 13.07 -34.77
N GLU A 519 15.09 13.33 -33.82
CA GLU A 519 16.32 12.54 -33.60
C GLU A 519 16.07 11.23 -32.83
N TYR A 520 14.85 10.97 -32.36
CA TYR A 520 14.55 9.77 -31.60
C TYR A 520 14.61 8.51 -32.47
N LYS A 521 15.42 7.56 -32.03
CA LYS A 521 15.64 6.26 -32.69
C LYS A 521 15.08 5.13 -31.82
N THR A 522 14.18 4.34 -32.39
CA THR A 522 13.61 3.15 -31.75
C THR A 522 14.58 1.98 -31.80
N ASN A 523 14.54 1.14 -30.77
CA ASN A 523 15.23 -0.15 -30.75
C ASN A 523 14.20 -1.28 -30.80
N ASN A 524 14.33 -2.16 -31.79
CA ASN A 524 13.45 -3.32 -31.96
C ASN A 524 14.10 -4.62 -31.45
N ASP A 525 15.39 -4.61 -31.10
CA ASP A 525 16.11 -5.78 -30.60
C ASP A 525 16.47 -5.60 -29.12
N SER A 526 15.96 -6.52 -28.29
CA SER A 526 16.19 -6.50 -26.84
C SER A 526 17.65 -6.75 -26.42
N GLY A 527 18.46 -7.39 -27.27
CA GLY A 527 19.88 -7.61 -27.03
C GLY A 527 20.78 -6.46 -27.52
N ALA A 528 20.24 -5.55 -28.34
CA ALA A 528 21.01 -4.49 -28.96
C ALA A 528 21.13 -3.26 -28.05
N CYS A 529 22.31 -2.61 -28.10
CA CYS A 529 22.57 -1.31 -27.49
C CYS A 529 22.40 -0.19 -28.54
N THR A 530 21.23 -0.15 -29.19
CA THR A 530 20.93 0.80 -30.28
C THR A 530 19.73 1.68 -29.93
N GLY A 531 19.61 2.83 -30.59
CA GLY A 531 18.51 3.77 -30.33
C GLY A 531 18.51 4.37 -28.93
N HIS A 532 17.34 4.86 -28.51
CA HIS A 532 17.15 5.63 -27.27
C HIS A 532 16.36 4.89 -26.17
N LYS A 533 16.21 3.57 -26.34
CA LYS A 533 15.62 2.69 -25.34
C LYS A 533 16.33 1.33 -25.40
N TRP A 534 16.94 0.91 -24.31
CA TRP A 534 17.60 -0.40 -24.21
C TRP A 534 16.91 -1.24 -23.13
N SER A 535 17.06 -2.57 -23.21
CA SER A 535 16.83 -3.41 -22.03
C SER A 535 17.88 -3.08 -20.96
N LEU A 536 17.56 -3.37 -19.71
CA LEU A 536 18.50 -3.19 -18.61
C LEU A 536 19.63 -4.23 -18.69
N LYS A 537 19.32 -5.46 -19.14
CA LYS A 537 20.33 -6.50 -19.43
C LYS A 537 21.36 -6.06 -20.47
N ALA A 538 20.92 -5.39 -21.54
CA ALA A 538 21.84 -4.83 -22.54
C ALA A 538 22.75 -3.75 -21.93
N LEU A 539 22.20 -2.84 -21.10
CA LEU A 539 22.98 -1.84 -20.38
C LEU A 539 24.05 -2.50 -19.48
N TRP A 540 23.69 -3.50 -18.69
CA TRP A 540 24.64 -4.19 -17.82
C TRP A 540 25.76 -4.87 -18.59
N THR A 541 25.44 -5.49 -19.72
CA THR A 541 26.45 -6.06 -20.62
C THR A 541 27.38 -4.98 -21.17
N TYR A 542 26.82 -3.82 -21.54
CA TYR A 542 27.59 -2.68 -22.04
C TYR A 542 28.53 -2.08 -21.00
N LEU A 543 28.06 -1.88 -19.76
CA LEU A 543 28.90 -1.32 -18.68
C LEU A 543 30.01 -2.29 -18.24
N LYS A 544 29.73 -3.61 -18.21
CA LYS A 544 30.76 -4.63 -17.95
C LYS A 544 31.88 -4.60 -18.98
N LYS A 545 31.55 -4.40 -20.26
CA LYS A 545 32.55 -4.24 -21.35
C LYS A 545 33.40 -2.97 -21.24
N ARG A 546 33.05 -2.06 -20.34
CA ARG A 546 33.80 -0.83 -20.01
C ARG A 546 34.47 -0.91 -18.64
N ASP A 547 34.65 -2.12 -18.12
CA ASP A 547 35.32 -2.40 -16.85
C ASP A 547 34.69 -1.72 -15.63
N LEU A 548 33.38 -1.44 -15.68
CA LEU A 548 32.62 -0.98 -14.51
C LEU A 548 32.13 -2.14 -13.66
N ASP A 549 32.20 -1.96 -12.34
CA ASP A 549 31.67 -2.93 -11.37
C ASP A 549 30.13 -2.87 -11.31
N VAL A 550 29.49 -3.56 -12.24
CA VAL A 550 28.03 -3.67 -12.30
C VAL A 550 27.46 -4.39 -11.06
N ALA A 551 28.24 -5.26 -10.41
CA ALA A 551 27.76 -5.95 -9.21
C ALA A 551 27.60 -4.97 -8.05
N ASP A 552 28.60 -4.11 -7.81
CA ASP A 552 28.53 -3.04 -6.81
C ASP A 552 27.39 -2.04 -7.10
N ILE A 553 27.24 -1.61 -8.35
CA ILE A 553 26.13 -0.72 -8.75
C ILE A 553 24.78 -1.36 -8.44
N MET A 554 24.60 -2.65 -8.79
CA MET A 554 23.36 -3.37 -8.53
C MET A 554 23.10 -3.56 -7.04
N GLU A 555 24.11 -3.84 -6.22
CA GLU A 555 23.94 -3.94 -4.77
C GLU A 555 23.54 -2.59 -4.14
N LYS A 556 24.11 -1.48 -4.61
CA LYS A 556 23.68 -0.12 -4.19
C LYS A 556 22.24 0.18 -4.62
N ILE A 557 21.83 -0.26 -5.81
CA ILE A 557 20.44 -0.14 -6.28
C ILE A 557 19.49 -0.97 -5.39
N LYS A 558 19.84 -2.21 -5.06
CA LYS A 558 19.02 -3.06 -4.17
C LYS A 558 18.89 -2.44 -2.78
N ASP A 559 19.99 -1.93 -2.21
CA ASP A 559 19.99 -1.24 -0.90
C ASP A 559 19.06 -0.02 -0.91
N LEU A 560 19.16 0.82 -1.95
CA LEU A 560 18.28 1.97 -2.19
C LEU A 560 16.80 1.55 -2.25
N ILE A 561 16.47 0.50 -3.00
CA ILE A 561 15.09 0.03 -3.15
C ILE A 561 14.54 -0.44 -1.80
N VAL A 562 15.27 -1.30 -1.08
CA VAL A 562 14.85 -1.84 0.21
C VAL A 562 14.63 -0.71 1.22
N LYS A 563 15.59 0.21 1.35
CA LYS A 563 15.48 1.37 2.26
C LYS A 563 14.31 2.29 1.90
N THR A 564 14.05 2.47 0.60
CA THR A 564 12.90 3.27 0.13
C THR A 564 11.57 2.62 0.52
N ILE A 565 11.40 1.32 0.32
CA ILE A 565 10.16 0.61 0.70
C ILE A 565 9.97 0.64 2.23
N ILE A 566 11.02 0.43 3.01
CA ILE A 566 10.95 0.46 4.48
C ILE A 566 10.53 1.86 4.98
N SER A 567 10.98 2.93 4.33
CA SER A 567 10.65 4.32 4.75
C SER A 567 9.15 4.64 4.81
N ALA A 568 8.31 3.87 4.10
CA ALA A 568 6.86 4.02 4.13
C ALA A 568 6.13 2.79 4.71
N ASP A 569 6.86 1.77 5.17
CA ASP A 569 6.28 0.52 5.66
C ASP A 569 5.26 0.77 6.77
N ALA A 570 5.59 1.62 7.75
CA ALA A 570 4.73 1.87 8.90
C ALA A 570 3.31 2.33 8.49
N TYR A 571 3.22 3.26 7.53
CA TYR A 571 1.95 3.77 7.02
C TYR A 571 1.17 2.72 6.24
N ILE A 572 1.82 2.06 5.28
CA ILE A 572 1.18 1.04 4.43
C ILE A 572 0.69 -0.15 5.28
N ASN A 573 1.50 -0.57 6.25
CA ASN A 573 1.20 -1.67 7.16
C ASN A 573 -0.04 -1.38 8.02
N VAL A 574 -0.12 -0.18 8.61
CA VAL A 574 -1.28 0.25 9.42
C VAL A 574 -2.55 0.28 8.57
N LEU A 575 -2.50 0.88 7.38
CA LEU A 575 -3.65 0.96 6.49
C LEU A 575 -4.07 -0.41 5.96
N THR A 576 -3.11 -1.29 5.68
CA THR A 576 -3.38 -2.67 5.26
C THR A 576 -4.09 -3.44 6.36
N LYS A 577 -3.60 -3.39 7.60
CA LYS A 577 -4.23 -4.05 8.76
C LYS A 577 -5.65 -3.53 9.03
N ALA A 578 -5.90 -2.24 8.81
CA ALA A 578 -7.19 -1.63 9.07
C ALA A 578 -8.24 -1.87 7.98
N ASN A 579 -7.82 -2.08 6.73
CA ASN A 579 -8.72 -2.06 5.57
C ASN A 579 -8.72 -3.33 4.73
N VAL A 580 -7.75 -4.21 4.88
CA VAL A 580 -7.66 -5.45 4.09
C VAL A 580 -8.00 -6.63 4.98
N ARG A 581 -8.93 -7.49 4.54
CA ARG A 581 -9.32 -8.70 5.28
C ARG A 581 -8.17 -9.70 5.37
N ARG A 582 -7.43 -9.86 4.27
CA ARG A 582 -6.29 -10.78 4.13
C ARG A 582 -5.15 -10.12 3.38
N LYS A 583 -3.95 -10.16 3.95
CA LYS A 583 -2.73 -9.61 3.32
C LYS A 583 -2.46 -10.23 1.95
N PHE A 584 -2.77 -11.52 1.79
CA PHE A 584 -2.74 -12.24 0.51
C PHE A 584 -3.51 -11.55 -0.63
N SER A 585 -4.53 -10.75 -0.33
CA SER A 585 -5.38 -10.10 -1.33
C SER A 585 -4.79 -8.86 -1.97
N VAL A 586 -3.67 -8.35 -1.47
CA VAL A 586 -3.05 -7.11 -1.96
C VAL A 586 -1.58 -7.36 -2.30
N HIS A 587 -1.15 -6.83 -3.42
CA HIS A 587 0.24 -6.89 -3.89
C HIS A 587 0.49 -5.71 -4.84
N GLU A 588 1.73 -5.32 -5.09
CA GLU A 588 1.95 -4.12 -5.91
C GLU A 588 3.24 -4.13 -6.72
N LEU A 589 3.12 -3.73 -7.98
CA LEU A 589 4.23 -3.49 -8.89
C LEU A 589 4.58 -2.00 -8.91
N PHE A 590 5.79 -1.68 -8.48
CA PHE A 590 6.36 -0.34 -8.54
C PHE A 590 7.33 -0.22 -9.71
N GLY A 591 7.30 0.94 -10.39
CA GLY A 591 8.36 1.36 -11.32
C GLY A 591 9.30 2.34 -10.64
N PHE A 592 10.49 1.89 -10.27
CA PHE A 592 11.53 2.75 -9.71
C PHE A 592 12.29 3.45 -10.84
N ASP A 593 12.42 4.77 -10.72
CA ASP A 593 13.20 5.58 -11.64
C ASP A 593 14.49 5.97 -10.93
N VAL A 594 15.61 5.43 -11.42
CA VAL A 594 16.94 5.62 -10.84
C VAL A 594 17.85 6.27 -11.87
N ILE A 595 18.74 7.15 -11.43
CA ILE A 595 19.77 7.75 -12.27
C ILE A 595 21.15 7.51 -11.65
N LEU A 596 22.16 7.28 -12.50
CA LEU A 596 23.55 7.16 -12.06
C LEU A 596 24.24 8.51 -12.23
N ASP A 597 25.01 8.94 -11.22
CA ASP A 597 25.95 10.04 -11.38
C ASP A 597 27.22 9.60 -12.12
N GLU A 598 28.11 10.53 -12.44
CA GLU A 598 29.36 10.26 -13.18
C GLU A 598 30.27 9.24 -12.47
N GLN A 599 30.14 9.08 -11.15
CA GLN A 599 30.83 8.05 -10.34
C GLN A 599 30.03 6.74 -10.20
N CYS A 600 28.96 6.57 -11.00
CA CYS A 600 28.06 5.43 -10.98
C CYS A 600 27.33 5.22 -9.63
N LYS A 601 27.21 6.25 -8.78
CA LYS A 601 26.36 6.18 -7.59
C LYS A 601 24.88 6.32 -8.01
N PRO A 602 24.00 5.41 -7.58
CA PRO A 602 22.58 5.48 -7.90
C PRO A 602 21.84 6.50 -7.03
N TYR A 603 20.96 7.27 -7.66
CA TYR A 603 20.01 8.16 -6.99
C TYR A 603 18.58 7.83 -7.38
N ILE A 604 17.69 7.83 -6.39
CA ILE A 604 16.26 7.69 -6.63
C ILE A 604 15.68 9.00 -7.15
N VAL A 605 14.93 8.93 -8.24
CA VAL A 605 14.28 10.09 -8.87
C VAL A 605 12.80 10.15 -8.51
N GLU A 606 12.10 9.01 -8.65
CA GLU A 606 10.70 8.82 -8.28
C GLU A 606 10.35 7.34 -8.21
N VAL A 607 9.19 7.03 -7.61
CA VAL A 607 8.59 5.70 -7.62
C VAL A 607 7.19 5.80 -8.20
N ASN A 608 6.92 5.02 -9.24
CA ASN A 608 5.62 4.97 -9.90
C ASN A 608 4.82 3.79 -9.35
N ILE A 609 3.65 4.07 -8.73
CA ILE A 609 2.73 3.02 -8.23
C ILE A 609 1.93 2.33 -9.34
N SER A 610 1.89 2.95 -10.52
CA SER A 610 1.26 2.43 -11.73
C SER A 610 2.21 2.64 -12.91
N PRO A 611 3.33 1.89 -12.99
CA PRO A 611 4.25 2.01 -14.10
C PRO A 611 3.54 1.68 -15.43
N SER A 612 3.89 2.39 -16.50
CA SER A 612 3.28 2.12 -17.82
C SER A 612 3.65 0.72 -18.31
N LEU A 613 2.61 -0.07 -18.57
CA LEU A 613 2.69 -1.42 -19.13
C LEU A 613 2.29 -1.49 -20.61
N HIS A 614 2.24 -0.34 -21.29
CA HIS A 614 2.04 -0.29 -22.74
C HIS A 614 3.22 -0.97 -23.46
N SER A 615 2.93 -1.82 -24.43
CA SER A 615 3.93 -2.68 -25.08
C SER A 615 3.90 -2.53 -26.60
N ASN A 616 4.20 -1.32 -27.09
CA ASN A 616 4.08 -0.98 -28.52
C ASN A 616 5.36 -1.30 -29.31
N SER A 617 6.42 -1.82 -28.66
CA SER A 617 7.66 -2.22 -29.33
C SER A 617 8.02 -3.66 -28.95
N PRO A 618 8.72 -4.41 -29.83
CA PRO A 618 9.17 -5.77 -29.52
C PRO A 618 9.99 -5.86 -28.23
N LEU A 619 10.81 -4.84 -27.95
CA LEU A 619 11.55 -4.70 -26.69
C LEU A 619 10.61 -4.54 -25.49
N ASP A 620 9.58 -3.70 -25.57
CA ASP A 620 8.62 -3.54 -24.48
C ASP A 620 7.82 -4.84 -24.24
N ILE A 621 7.43 -5.54 -25.32
CA ILE A 621 6.70 -6.82 -25.26
C ILE A 621 7.56 -7.89 -24.57
N SER A 622 8.83 -8.03 -24.96
CA SER A 622 9.70 -9.06 -24.39
C SER A 622 9.94 -8.86 -22.89
N VAL A 623 10.27 -7.63 -22.48
CA VAL A 623 10.54 -7.30 -21.07
C VAL A 623 9.26 -7.38 -20.24
N LYS A 624 8.18 -6.69 -20.65
CA LYS A 624 6.95 -6.58 -19.84
C LYS A 624 6.12 -7.86 -19.90
N GLY A 625 6.13 -8.58 -21.01
CA GLY A 625 5.44 -9.85 -21.15
C GLY A 625 5.99 -10.91 -20.20
N ALA A 626 7.31 -11.07 -20.16
CA ALA A 626 7.99 -11.95 -19.21
C ALA A 626 7.73 -11.52 -17.76
N MET A 627 7.91 -10.22 -17.47
CA MET A 627 7.69 -9.67 -16.13
C MET A 627 6.26 -9.91 -15.62
N ILE A 628 5.23 -9.67 -16.44
CA ILE A 628 3.83 -9.82 -16.00
C ILE A 628 3.47 -11.30 -15.80
N ALA A 629 3.96 -12.19 -16.66
CA ALA A 629 3.75 -13.62 -16.45
C ALA A 629 4.36 -14.09 -15.13
N ASP A 630 5.62 -13.74 -14.86
CA ASP A 630 6.32 -14.11 -13.63
C ASP A 630 5.69 -13.44 -12.40
N LEU A 631 5.24 -12.18 -12.51
CA LEU A 631 4.54 -11.47 -11.44
C LEU A 631 3.24 -12.16 -11.05
N LEU A 632 2.41 -12.55 -12.04
CA LEU A 632 1.15 -13.22 -11.79
C LEU A 632 1.37 -14.62 -11.20
N ASN A 633 2.41 -15.33 -11.63
CA ASN A 633 2.84 -16.60 -10.99
C ASN A 633 3.26 -16.40 -9.53
N LEU A 634 4.08 -15.37 -9.25
CA LEU A 634 4.53 -15.05 -7.90
C LEU A 634 3.35 -14.65 -7.00
N SER A 635 2.37 -13.93 -7.55
CA SER A 635 1.17 -13.50 -6.81
C SER A 635 0.35 -14.68 -6.27
N GLY A 636 0.42 -15.85 -6.90
CA GLY A 636 -0.14 -17.10 -6.38
C GLY A 636 -1.68 -17.13 -6.34
N PHE A 637 -2.34 -16.94 -7.49
CA PHE A 637 -3.80 -17.07 -7.58
C PHE A 637 -4.25 -18.50 -7.23
N MET A 638 -5.01 -18.65 -6.14
CA MET A 638 -5.59 -19.93 -5.71
C MET A 638 -7.05 -20.03 -6.16
N ILE A 639 -7.49 -21.23 -6.56
CA ILE A 639 -8.87 -21.46 -6.99
C ILE A 639 -9.76 -21.57 -5.74
N PRO A 640 -10.80 -20.73 -5.56
CA PRO A 640 -11.67 -20.74 -4.39
C PRO A 640 -12.61 -21.95 -4.39
N ASP A 641 -13.12 -22.32 -3.21
CA ASP A 641 -14.26 -23.23 -3.15
C ASP A 641 -15.51 -22.49 -3.67
N ARG A 642 -16.36 -23.17 -4.44
CA ARG A 642 -17.66 -22.62 -4.89
C ARG A 642 -18.51 -22.07 -3.75
N ARG A 643 -18.39 -22.63 -2.54
CA ARG A 643 -19.10 -22.17 -1.34
C ARG A 643 -18.60 -20.81 -0.84
N ASP A 644 -17.36 -20.45 -1.16
CA ASP A 644 -16.77 -19.16 -0.79
C ASP A 644 -17.27 -18.02 -1.69
N ILE A 645 -17.74 -18.37 -2.88
CA ILE A 645 -18.23 -17.45 -3.90
C ILE A 645 -19.72 -17.14 -3.75
N LEU A 646 -20.52 -18.18 -3.46
CA LEU A 646 -21.97 -18.10 -3.31
C LEU A 646 -22.37 -17.78 -1.86
N TYR A 647 -22.81 -16.54 -1.60
CA TYR A 647 -23.48 -16.19 -0.34
C TYR A 647 -24.92 -16.74 -0.38
N GLU A 648 -25.28 -17.58 0.60
CA GLU A 648 -26.63 -18.07 0.98
C GLU A 648 -27.62 -18.46 -0.15
N GLY A 649 -27.96 -19.76 -0.26
CA GLY A 649 -29.28 -20.19 -0.76
C GLY A 649 -29.33 -21.41 -1.69
N SER A 650 -28.33 -21.62 -2.54
CA SER A 650 -28.44 -22.59 -3.65
C SER A 650 -27.49 -23.78 -3.54
N ALA A 651 -27.38 -24.37 -2.35
CA ALA A 651 -26.65 -25.63 -2.16
C ALA A 651 -27.54 -26.85 -2.49
N ARG A 652 -27.84 -27.06 -3.78
CA ARG A 652 -28.31 -28.37 -4.27
C ARG A 652 -27.25 -29.03 -5.14
N ARG A 653 -26.74 -30.15 -4.62
CA ARG A 653 -26.05 -31.28 -5.29
C ARG A 653 -25.25 -30.91 -6.56
N LYS A 654 -24.04 -30.38 -6.39
CA LYS A 654 -23.02 -30.34 -7.46
C LYS A 654 -21.72 -30.99 -6.97
N PRO A 655 -20.93 -31.61 -7.87
CA PRO A 655 -19.78 -32.44 -7.49
C PRO A 655 -18.77 -31.65 -6.66
N LYS A 656 -18.31 -32.26 -5.56
CA LYS A 656 -17.27 -31.69 -4.69
C LYS A 656 -15.95 -31.71 -5.47
N LEU A 657 -15.40 -30.54 -5.78
CA LEU A 657 -14.04 -30.43 -6.28
C LEU A 657 -13.07 -31.06 -5.26
N PRO A 658 -12.00 -31.74 -5.71
CA PRO A 658 -10.98 -32.28 -4.83
C PRO A 658 -10.41 -31.18 -3.92
N LYS A 659 -10.41 -31.40 -2.60
CA LYS A 659 -9.96 -30.41 -1.60
C LYS A 659 -8.52 -29.95 -1.82
N CYS A 660 -7.68 -30.80 -2.39
CA CYS A 660 -6.28 -30.47 -2.69
C CYS A 660 -6.11 -29.46 -3.84
N LEU A 661 -7.15 -29.22 -4.65
CA LEU A 661 -7.11 -28.29 -5.79
C LEU A 661 -7.73 -26.93 -5.48
N ILE A 662 -8.38 -26.79 -4.32
CA ILE A 662 -9.14 -25.60 -3.95
C ILE A 662 -8.59 -24.95 -2.68
N PHE A 663 -8.82 -23.66 -2.56
CA PHE A 663 -8.43 -22.83 -1.44
C PHE A 663 -8.96 -23.39 -0.12
N ASP A 664 -8.07 -23.70 0.81
CA ASP A 664 -8.41 -24.08 2.18
C ASP A 664 -8.28 -22.85 3.09
N ARG A 665 -9.40 -22.38 3.63
CA ARG A 665 -9.45 -21.21 4.53
C ARG A 665 -8.54 -21.37 5.76
N ARG A 666 -8.21 -22.59 6.18
CA ARG A 666 -7.31 -22.86 7.32
C ARG A 666 -5.85 -22.53 7.02
N VAL A 667 -5.47 -22.40 5.75
CA VAL A 667 -4.14 -21.91 5.35
C VAL A 667 -4.00 -20.41 5.65
N LEU A 668 -5.13 -19.69 5.76
CA LEU A 668 -5.17 -18.27 6.12
C LEU A 668 -6.21 -18.01 7.23
N PRO A 669 -6.00 -18.53 8.46
CA PRO A 669 -6.95 -18.39 9.56
C PRO A 669 -7.05 -16.94 10.06
N GLN A 670 -8.17 -16.58 10.70
CA GLN A 670 -8.43 -15.19 11.11
C GLN A 670 -7.76 -14.86 12.46
N GLY A 671 -6.65 -14.13 12.40
CA GLY A 671 -5.95 -13.65 13.59
C GLY A 671 -5.03 -14.70 14.22
N LEU A 672 -4.47 -14.34 15.37
CA LEU A 672 -3.52 -15.15 16.13
C LEU A 672 -4.19 -15.73 17.38
N SER A 673 -3.82 -16.96 17.72
CA SER A 673 -4.13 -17.59 19.00
C SER A 673 -3.40 -16.87 20.14
N THR A 674 -3.80 -17.15 21.39
CA THR A 674 -3.15 -16.56 22.56
C THR A 674 -1.68 -16.94 22.66
N ASP A 675 -1.33 -18.20 22.37
CA ASP A 675 0.04 -18.70 22.38
C ASP A 675 0.92 -17.99 21.35
N GLU A 676 0.43 -17.88 20.11
CA GLU A 676 1.11 -17.17 19.02
C GLU A 676 1.31 -15.68 19.34
N LYS A 677 0.30 -15.01 19.94
CA LYS A 677 0.43 -13.61 20.39
C LYS A 677 1.54 -13.44 21.43
N LEU A 678 1.62 -14.35 22.40
CA LEU A 678 2.65 -14.32 23.44
C LEU A 678 4.04 -14.54 22.84
N LYS A 679 4.18 -15.49 21.91
CA LYS A 679 5.43 -15.71 21.16
C LYS A 679 5.84 -14.44 20.41
N HIS A 680 4.91 -13.84 19.66
CA HIS A 680 5.18 -12.62 18.90
C HIS A 680 5.65 -11.48 19.79
N GLN A 681 4.96 -11.25 20.90
CA GLN A 681 5.32 -10.21 21.86
C GLN A 681 6.71 -10.45 22.46
N HIS A 682 7.04 -11.69 22.83
CA HIS A 682 8.33 -12.03 23.42
C HIS A 682 9.51 -11.67 22.51
N PHE A 683 9.48 -12.14 21.25
CA PHE A 683 10.57 -11.89 20.30
C PHE A 683 10.57 -10.46 19.76
N ALA A 684 9.41 -9.82 19.60
CA ALA A 684 9.35 -8.42 19.18
C ALA A 684 9.94 -7.48 20.25
N GLN A 685 9.75 -7.76 21.55
CA GLN A 685 10.33 -6.97 22.64
C GLN A 685 11.84 -7.20 22.81
N ARG A 686 12.33 -8.40 22.46
CA ARG A 686 13.73 -8.81 22.62
C ARG A 686 14.50 -8.84 21.30
N TYR A 687 14.04 -8.12 20.28
CA TYR A 687 14.62 -8.21 18.93
C TYR A 687 16.09 -7.78 18.85
N HIS A 688 16.60 -7.03 19.82
CA HIS A 688 18.02 -6.68 19.90
C HIS A 688 18.90 -7.84 20.40
N ASP A 689 18.36 -8.72 21.24
CA ASP A 689 19.09 -9.84 21.80
C ASP A 689 19.29 -10.95 20.76
N GLU A 690 20.55 -11.22 20.44
CA GLU A 690 20.91 -12.20 19.43
C GLU A 690 20.59 -13.62 19.84
N GLN A 691 20.75 -13.96 21.13
CA GLN A 691 20.46 -15.30 21.62
C GLN A 691 18.96 -15.56 21.58
N SER A 692 18.15 -14.62 22.06
CA SER A 692 16.70 -14.70 21.90
C SER A 692 16.32 -14.87 20.44
N ARG A 693 16.81 -14.05 19.51
CA ARG A 693 16.43 -14.18 18.09
C ARG A 693 16.69 -15.56 17.51
N ARG A 694 17.85 -16.17 17.78
CA ARG A 694 18.19 -17.50 17.23
C ARG A 694 17.21 -18.59 17.67
N ASN A 695 16.63 -18.44 18.86
CA ASN A 695 15.69 -19.39 19.44
C ASN A 695 14.26 -19.25 18.87
N ILE A 696 14.00 -18.29 17.97
CA ILE A 696 12.68 -18.11 17.34
C ILE A 696 12.21 -19.34 16.56
N LEU A 697 13.17 -20.15 16.07
CA LEU A 697 12.94 -21.34 15.28
C LEU A 697 12.87 -22.63 16.11
N ASP A 698 13.11 -22.58 17.41
CA ASP A 698 13.15 -23.78 18.27
C ASP A 698 11.78 -24.45 18.36
N VAL A 699 10.72 -23.63 18.38
CA VAL A 699 9.33 -24.08 18.33
C VAL A 699 8.59 -23.31 17.26
N LEU A 700 8.28 -23.98 16.15
CA LEU A 700 7.47 -23.40 15.08
C LEU A 700 6.00 -23.62 15.39
N THR A 701 5.25 -22.54 15.64
CA THR A 701 3.79 -22.60 15.80
C THR A 701 3.11 -22.83 14.44
N PRO A 702 1.82 -23.20 14.39
CA PRO A 702 1.08 -23.25 13.13
C PRO A 702 1.12 -21.93 12.34
N ASP A 703 1.09 -20.78 13.01
CA ASP A 703 1.27 -19.48 12.36
C ASP A 703 2.66 -19.29 11.74
N ASP A 704 3.73 -19.65 12.46
CA ASP A 704 5.08 -19.61 11.90
C ASP A 704 5.19 -20.48 10.65
N LEU A 705 4.67 -21.71 10.74
CA LEU A 705 4.69 -22.64 9.61
C LEU A 705 3.95 -22.07 8.40
N ARG A 706 2.76 -21.47 8.58
CA ARG A 706 2.02 -20.85 7.48
C ARG A 706 2.84 -19.76 6.77
N ILE A 707 3.54 -18.91 7.52
CA ILE A 707 4.38 -17.84 6.96
C ILE A 707 5.61 -18.40 6.25
N LEU A 708 6.27 -19.40 6.82
CA LEU A 708 7.45 -20.04 6.22
C LEU A 708 7.08 -20.80 4.93
N ILE A 709 6.00 -21.59 4.98
CA ILE A 709 5.44 -22.31 3.83
C ILE A 709 5.11 -21.32 2.72
N GLU A 710 4.33 -20.26 3.02
CA GLU A 710 3.97 -19.24 2.04
C GLU A 710 5.22 -18.61 1.40
N SER A 711 6.21 -18.24 2.21
CA SER A 711 7.43 -17.57 1.74
C SER A 711 8.32 -18.45 0.85
N GLU A 712 8.47 -19.74 1.17
CA GLU A 712 9.25 -20.69 0.34
C GLU A 712 8.51 -21.06 -0.94
N ASP A 713 7.21 -21.30 -0.84
CA ASP A 713 6.36 -21.65 -1.96
C ASP A 713 6.28 -20.47 -2.95
N GLU A 714 6.06 -19.24 -2.46
CA GLU A 714 6.17 -17.99 -3.24
C GLU A 714 7.53 -17.87 -3.93
N TYR A 715 8.64 -18.09 -3.20
CA TYR A 715 9.99 -17.99 -3.76
C TYR A 715 10.27 -18.98 -4.89
N SER A 716 9.69 -20.18 -4.85
CA SER A 716 9.85 -21.17 -5.93
C SER A 716 9.20 -20.77 -7.26
N ARG A 717 8.21 -19.86 -7.23
CA ARG A 717 7.46 -19.42 -8.42
C ARG A 717 7.94 -18.09 -9.00
N ARG A 718 9.08 -17.57 -8.52
CA ARG A 718 9.55 -16.22 -8.83
C ARG A 718 9.93 -15.95 -10.28
N GLY A 719 10.18 -16.99 -11.06
CA GLY A 719 10.70 -16.83 -12.43
C GLY A 719 11.95 -15.97 -12.43
N SER A 720 11.92 -14.88 -13.19
CA SER A 720 13.04 -13.95 -13.38
C SER A 720 13.12 -12.83 -12.32
N PHE A 721 12.29 -12.89 -11.28
CA PHE A 721 12.42 -12.01 -10.13
C PHE A 721 13.47 -12.52 -9.13
N GLU A 722 14.30 -11.61 -8.64
CA GLU A 722 15.20 -11.83 -7.51
C GLU A 722 14.56 -11.32 -6.21
N ARG A 723 14.50 -12.15 -5.16
CA ARG A 723 14.06 -11.69 -3.83
C ARG A 723 15.19 -10.88 -3.19
N ILE A 724 15.01 -9.56 -3.08
CA ILE A 724 15.99 -8.64 -2.49
C ILE A 724 15.71 -8.35 -1.00
N PHE A 725 14.52 -8.71 -0.53
CA PHE A 725 14.18 -8.77 0.89
C PHE A 725 13.08 -9.82 1.12
N PRO A 726 13.18 -10.70 2.13
CA PRO A 726 14.36 -10.95 2.95
C PRO A 726 15.40 -11.82 2.20
N THR A 727 16.67 -11.62 2.54
CA THR A 727 17.85 -12.38 2.12
C THR A 727 18.70 -12.73 3.35
N ASN A 728 19.78 -13.50 3.15
CA ASN A 728 20.75 -13.79 4.22
C ASN A 728 21.51 -12.54 4.73
N GLN A 729 21.37 -11.38 4.07
CA GLN A 729 21.97 -10.12 4.49
C GLN A 729 20.94 -9.13 5.05
N THR A 730 19.68 -9.52 5.16
CA THR A 730 18.58 -8.61 5.53
C THR A 730 18.69 -8.03 6.94
N ARG A 731 19.39 -8.70 7.85
CA ARG A 731 19.59 -8.24 9.25
C ARG A 731 19.98 -6.76 9.34
N LYS A 732 20.80 -6.25 8.40
CA LYS A 732 21.26 -4.84 8.39
C LYS A 732 20.11 -3.83 8.23
N TYR A 733 18.98 -4.22 7.66
CA TYR A 733 17.82 -3.36 7.43
C TYR A 733 16.80 -3.36 8.58
N LEU A 734 16.85 -4.35 9.49
CA LEU A 734 15.87 -4.47 10.58
C LEU A 734 15.86 -3.24 11.50
N LYS A 735 17.00 -2.54 11.61
CA LYS A 735 17.15 -1.29 12.37
C LYS A 735 16.34 -0.11 11.81
N TYR A 736 15.88 -0.19 10.56
CA TYR A 736 15.13 0.88 9.89
C TYR A 736 13.61 0.79 10.06
N PHE A 737 13.10 -0.28 10.67
CA PHE A 737 11.68 -0.37 10.98
C PHE A 737 11.37 0.42 12.26
N GLU A 738 10.39 1.33 12.21
CA GLU A 738 9.93 2.08 13.39
C GLU A 738 9.47 1.15 14.52
N THR A 739 8.92 -0.01 14.16
CA THR A 739 8.49 -1.05 15.10
C THR A 739 8.94 -2.43 14.59
N PRO A 740 9.56 -3.26 15.45
CA PRO A 740 10.03 -4.58 15.04
C PRO A 740 8.86 -5.44 14.58
N ARG A 741 9.04 -6.09 13.43
CA ARG A 741 8.05 -6.98 12.83
C ARG A 741 8.43 -8.42 13.12
N TYR A 742 7.60 -9.12 13.90
CA TYR A 742 7.85 -10.52 14.26
C TYR A 742 8.13 -11.40 13.03
N TYR A 743 7.30 -11.31 11.99
CA TYR A 743 7.50 -12.13 10.80
C TYR A 743 8.77 -11.79 10.01
N ASN A 744 9.25 -10.54 10.06
CA ASN A 744 10.54 -10.19 9.45
C ASN A 744 11.69 -10.83 10.23
N LEU A 745 11.58 -10.92 11.57
CA LEU A 745 12.54 -11.65 12.40
C LEU A 745 12.52 -13.14 12.08
N LEU A 746 11.33 -13.75 12.01
CA LEU A 746 11.14 -15.16 11.67
C LEU A 746 11.79 -15.51 10.33
N LEU A 747 11.47 -14.74 9.27
CA LEU A 747 12.05 -14.98 7.95
C LEU A 747 13.55 -14.72 7.90
N ASN A 748 14.05 -13.70 8.63
CA ASN A 748 15.48 -13.42 8.71
C ASN A 748 16.26 -14.62 9.27
N GLU A 749 15.81 -15.17 10.41
CA GLU A 749 16.49 -16.31 11.04
C GLU A 749 16.33 -17.59 10.21
N TRP A 750 15.14 -17.83 9.62
CA TRP A 750 14.92 -18.97 8.74
C TRP A 750 15.84 -18.96 7.52
N ILE A 751 15.88 -17.86 6.79
CA ILE A 751 16.73 -17.72 5.60
C ILE A 751 18.20 -17.78 6.00
N SER A 752 18.61 -17.14 7.09
CA SER A 752 20.00 -17.21 7.57
C SER A 752 20.43 -18.65 7.89
N LYS A 753 19.53 -19.47 8.43
CA LYS A 753 19.78 -20.88 8.75
C LYS A 753 19.83 -21.78 7.51
N TYR A 754 18.95 -21.56 6.53
CA TYR A 754 18.76 -22.46 5.40
C TYR A 754 19.28 -21.94 4.05
N SER A 755 19.85 -20.74 3.95
CA SER A 755 20.28 -20.16 2.65
C SER A 755 21.30 -21.00 1.88
N ARG A 756 22.07 -21.87 2.54
CA ARG A 756 23.04 -22.77 1.91
C ARG A 756 22.51 -24.20 1.75
N MET A 757 21.33 -24.49 2.26
CA MET A 757 20.72 -25.83 2.33
C MET A 757 19.18 -25.71 2.19
N GLU A 758 18.72 -25.01 1.15
CA GLU A 758 17.30 -24.70 0.95
C GLU A 758 16.44 -25.97 0.94
N GLU A 759 16.93 -27.03 0.29
CA GLU A 759 16.27 -28.34 0.23
C GLU A 759 15.98 -28.94 1.61
N ARG A 760 16.87 -28.73 2.60
CA ARG A 760 16.65 -29.21 3.98
C ARG A 760 15.53 -28.43 4.67
N GLY A 761 15.46 -27.13 4.44
CA GLY A 761 14.38 -26.28 4.97
C GLY A 761 13.02 -26.67 4.38
N VAL A 762 12.96 -26.84 3.06
CA VAL A 762 11.76 -27.30 2.35
C VAL A 762 11.34 -28.70 2.81
N ALA A 763 12.29 -29.64 2.93
CA ALA A 763 12.01 -30.99 3.42
C ALA A 763 11.42 -30.96 4.83
N LEU A 764 12.02 -30.17 5.74
CA LEU A 764 11.54 -30.01 7.12
C LEU A 764 10.10 -29.49 7.15
N LEU A 765 9.81 -28.38 6.46
CA LEU A 765 8.45 -27.82 6.39
C LEU A 765 7.48 -28.85 5.82
N ASN A 766 7.86 -29.57 4.76
CA ASN A 766 6.99 -30.60 4.17
C ASN A 766 6.69 -31.75 5.16
N THR A 767 7.60 -32.10 6.08
CA THR A 767 7.29 -33.07 7.13
C THR A 767 6.17 -32.60 8.06
N TYR A 768 6.16 -31.32 8.43
CA TYR A 768 5.07 -30.73 9.23
C TYR A 768 3.78 -30.61 8.42
N CYS A 769 3.88 -30.28 7.13
CA CYS A 769 2.74 -30.19 6.23
C CYS A 769 2.04 -31.54 6.01
N LYS A 770 2.81 -32.64 5.90
CA LYS A 770 2.27 -34.02 5.87
C LYS A 770 1.49 -34.38 7.13
N LYS A 771 1.93 -33.88 8.29
CA LYS A 771 1.21 -34.02 9.58
C LYS A 771 0.04 -33.04 9.73
N GLY A 772 -0.10 -32.07 8.82
CA GLY A 772 -1.17 -31.07 8.83
C GLY A 772 -1.04 -30.02 9.95
N ILE A 773 0.15 -29.80 10.50
CA ILE A 773 0.35 -28.88 11.63
C ILE A 773 -0.03 -27.44 11.26
N HIS A 774 0.31 -26.98 10.06
CA HIS A 774 -0.01 -25.63 9.56
C HIS A 774 -1.51 -25.36 9.40
N LEU A 775 -2.33 -26.41 9.36
CA LEU A 775 -3.80 -26.31 9.28
C LEU A 775 -4.47 -26.25 10.66
N GLN A 776 -3.70 -26.35 11.74
CA GLN A 776 -4.20 -26.25 13.12
C GLN A 776 -4.34 -24.78 13.53
N HIS A 777 -5.46 -24.42 14.14
CA HIS A 777 -5.63 -23.12 14.77
C HIS A 777 -6.72 -23.19 15.88
N PRO A 778 -6.36 -23.19 17.17
CA PRO A 778 -4.99 -23.17 17.73
C PRO A 778 -4.24 -24.50 17.54
N ALA A 779 -2.95 -24.53 17.90
CA ALA A 779 -2.15 -25.77 17.90
C ALA A 779 -2.78 -26.83 18.84
N THR A 780 -2.82 -28.08 18.39
CA THR A 780 -3.24 -29.22 19.22
C THR A 780 -2.06 -30.06 19.72
N ASP A 781 -0.93 -30.00 19.00
CA ASP A 781 0.33 -30.65 19.40
C ASP A 781 1.12 -29.76 20.36
N GLN A 782 1.44 -30.29 21.54
CA GLN A 782 2.20 -29.60 22.58
C GLN A 782 3.61 -29.19 22.11
N ASN A 783 4.22 -29.91 21.16
CA ASN A 783 5.53 -29.56 20.60
C ASN A 783 5.49 -28.30 19.72
N HIS A 784 4.29 -27.86 19.32
CA HIS A 784 4.06 -26.68 18.50
C HIS A 784 3.39 -25.54 19.30
N MET A 785 3.40 -25.64 20.64
CA MET A 785 2.97 -24.60 21.57
C MET A 785 4.17 -23.93 22.24
N TRP A 786 4.33 -22.63 21.99
CA TRP A 786 5.49 -21.89 22.50
C TRP A 786 5.49 -21.75 24.02
N THR A 787 4.32 -21.49 24.62
CA THR A 787 4.19 -21.37 26.09
C THR A 787 4.52 -22.68 26.81
N GLN A 788 4.23 -23.83 26.19
CA GLN A 788 4.56 -25.13 26.78
C GLN A 788 6.06 -25.37 26.78
N TYR A 789 6.74 -25.03 25.69
CA TYR A 789 8.19 -25.08 25.62
C TYR A 789 8.86 -24.16 26.65
N GLN A 790 8.35 -22.93 26.83
CA GLN A 790 8.86 -22.00 27.85
C GLN A 790 8.74 -22.57 29.27
N LYS A 791 7.64 -23.26 29.58
CA LYS A 791 7.48 -23.94 30.87
C LYS A 791 8.53 -25.04 31.07
N LEU A 792 8.79 -25.84 30.04
CA LEU A 792 9.79 -26.92 30.11
C LEU A 792 11.21 -26.37 30.30
N GLN A 793 11.58 -25.27 29.64
CA GLN A 793 12.87 -24.61 29.84
C GLN A 793 12.99 -23.97 31.24
N GLY A 794 11.90 -23.40 31.75
CA GLY A 794 11.84 -22.89 33.14
C GLY A 794 12.03 -24.00 34.19
N HIS A 795 11.53 -25.22 33.94
CA HIS A 795 11.74 -26.36 34.82
C HIS A 795 13.16 -26.94 34.75
N LEU A 796 13.83 -26.88 33.60
CA LEU A 796 15.22 -27.31 33.44
C LEU A 796 16.19 -26.37 34.16
N SER A 797 15.99 -25.05 34.03
CA SER A 797 16.82 -24.06 34.73
C SER A 797 16.65 -24.08 36.27
N HIS A 798 15.49 -24.49 36.79
CA HIS A 798 15.32 -24.72 38.23
C HIS A 798 16.00 -25.99 38.72
N ARG A 799 16.06 -27.07 37.94
CA ARG A 799 16.78 -28.29 38.31
C ARG A 799 18.29 -28.13 38.34
N ASP A 800 18.85 -27.27 37.48
CA ASP A 800 20.30 -26.99 37.47
C ASP A 800 20.74 -26.10 38.66
N ASN A 801 19.84 -25.27 39.19
CA ASN A 801 20.09 -24.50 40.42
C ASN A 801 19.91 -25.33 41.70
N ASP A 802 19.07 -26.38 41.69
CA ASP A 802 18.94 -27.27 42.86
C ASP A 802 20.11 -28.28 42.95
N ASN A 803 20.82 -28.56 41.85
CA ASN A 803 21.99 -29.44 41.84
C ASN A 803 23.33 -28.74 42.13
N THR A 804 23.36 -27.40 42.27
CA THR A 804 24.57 -26.65 42.63
C THR A 804 24.64 -26.24 44.10
N ASN A 805 23.61 -26.54 44.90
CA ASN A 805 23.61 -26.41 46.36
C ASN A 805 23.66 -27.77 47.10
N GLY A 806 24.00 -28.84 46.37
CA GLY A 806 24.06 -30.20 46.90
C GLY A 806 25.24 -30.99 46.34
N SER A 807 26.47 -30.51 46.56
CA SER A 807 27.68 -31.35 46.68
C SER A 807 28.80 -30.56 47.34
#